data_AF-A0A1M2V346-F1
#
_entry.id   AF-A0A1M2V346-F1
#
_cell.length_a   1.000
_cell.length_b   1.000
_cell.length_c   1.000
_cell.angle_alpha   90.00
_cell.angle_beta   90.00
_cell.angle_gamma   90.00
#
_symmetry.space_group_name_H-M   'P 1'
#
loop_
_entity.id
_entity.type
_entity.pdbx_description
1 polymer ?
#
loop_
_entity_poly.entity_id
_entity_poly.type
_entity_poly.pdbx_seq_one_letter_code
_entity_poly.pdbx_strand_id
1 'polypeptide(L)'
;TTPHKTAPIINSFSASLDPYVATVRAELRLTMLHKVVRARFDEFLDSFVPGEDPGDASFSGLFDKVPVKSTEAAMYGPLFDAINNAGILQKCTVVATEALPDASDKSGQKIDGGMYPTGSAPTASGRTDWSTIELSIECKVGDADDPFDDVIPNGHPFADKRRAVLGQILSYGVLVFERQHRTHHFSIIVFGGFVRIIRWDRAGAIFSEKFNYREEPGKLARFLWRFSRLSPVQKGHDPTATRVLPGTPDYALMERCASTRRLTDDYARKLFMTTLAKDYPWWRITVQDVGGARDFLVGKPTFVASGLVGRGTRGYVALDLSDPDHRFVFLKDCWRVLHERSETEGAILSYLNECGVKGIPSRLCDGDVGEQETVSQDIWKAKHEDEECRMKHHKHYRLVVKEVGVPLRRFENGKQLVSIFYDCVLAHESAYLKAGVIHRDISSGNLLMLPKKLPSGRLVYRGLLTDWELSKRVEQEGETPRHPDRTGTWQFMSVNALNNPHKPISIPDELESFFHSMLWFAIRWLPHNSDNVGKFMFQYFDAGCTENGKVYYCGTNKQATLDSATLRTNANIPLRFFNRPLPKRTSKGLPVHQDASGDPPSHPHKAPPPEVDMCEWSKEDLHPINAVFAGLLDWFGASYRLATLQETKQTSVPMQTPLNDDDADRLEEHLRLSAERSQTKKTELERLPPQDRAALEARAKKLESHRPMAEFLLAQILAPEVPWPQDGDKLPDQLPKNYNPDKEHKDPSEKTPAAASGVKRKALPEGSVSADSASKKTRSTPASMA
;
A
#
# COMPACT_ATOMS: atom_id res chain seq x y z
N THR A 1 35.46 48.44 3.94
CA THR A 1 34.24 49.13 3.47
C THR A 1 34.33 49.34 1.98
N THR A 2 33.88 48.34 1.20
CA THR A 2 33.42 48.50 -0.18
C THR A 2 32.64 47.22 -0.57
N PRO A 3 31.53 47.33 -1.32
CA PRO A 3 30.48 46.32 -1.37
C PRO A 3 30.70 45.34 -2.53
N HIS A 4 30.48 44.05 -2.26
CA HIS A 4 30.44 43.05 -3.32
C HIS A 4 29.08 43.10 -4.06
N LYS A 5 29.21 43.22 -5.37
CA LYS A 5 28.17 43.32 -6.39
C LYS A 5 27.14 42.18 -6.30
N THR A 6 25.89 42.55 -6.13
CA THR A 6 24.70 41.77 -6.50
C THR A 6 24.52 41.77 -8.02
N ALA A 7 24.36 40.59 -8.61
CA ALA A 7 23.72 40.35 -9.91
C ALA A 7 23.25 38.88 -9.97
N PRO A 8 22.26 38.55 -10.81
CA PRO A 8 20.84 38.66 -10.56
C PRO A 8 20.23 37.31 -10.17
N ILE A 9 19.28 37.34 -9.23
CA ILE A 9 18.38 36.22 -8.94
C ILE A 9 17.48 36.05 -10.17
N ILE A 10 17.74 35.02 -10.97
CA ILE A 10 16.76 34.50 -11.93
C ILE A 10 15.70 33.79 -11.09
N ASN A 11 14.63 34.51 -10.80
CA ASN A 11 13.39 33.96 -10.26
C ASN A 11 12.83 32.92 -11.24
N SER A 12 13.10 31.64 -10.98
CA SER A 12 12.23 30.56 -11.42
C SER A 12 11.51 30.03 -10.20
N PHE A 13 10.26 30.47 -10.04
CA PHE A 13 9.33 29.90 -9.07
C PHE A 13 8.96 28.48 -9.52
N SER A 14 9.82 27.52 -9.23
CA SER A 14 9.39 26.14 -8.97
C SER A 14 9.30 26.03 -7.46
N ALA A 15 8.09 26.14 -6.91
CA ALA A 15 7.83 25.83 -5.50
C ALA A 15 8.53 24.51 -5.18
N SER A 16 9.47 24.54 -4.24
CA SER A 16 10.06 23.33 -3.67
C SER A 16 8.91 22.52 -3.09
N LEU A 17 8.44 21.51 -3.83
CA LEU A 17 7.41 20.61 -3.35
C LEU A 17 7.87 20.08 -1.98
N ASP A 18 6.95 20.07 -1.03
CA ASP A 18 7.12 19.30 0.20
C ASP A 18 7.59 17.88 -0.22
N PRO A 19 8.74 17.40 0.28
CA PRO A 19 9.25 16.06 -0.04
C PRO A 19 8.20 14.96 0.11
N TYR A 20 7.23 15.13 1.01
CA TYR A 20 6.08 14.24 1.18
C TYR A 20 5.18 14.18 -0.07
N VAL A 21 4.76 15.33 -0.61
CA VAL A 21 3.88 15.41 -1.78
C VAL A 21 4.57 14.81 -3.02
N ALA A 22 5.88 15.07 -3.20
CA ALA A 22 6.63 14.50 -4.31
C ALA A 22 6.69 12.96 -4.25
N THR A 23 6.77 12.40 -3.05
CA THR A 23 6.81 10.94 -2.81
C THR A 23 5.45 10.32 -3.11
N VAL A 24 4.37 10.89 -2.58
CA VAL A 24 2.99 10.45 -2.88
C VAL A 24 2.72 10.46 -4.38
N ARG A 25 3.11 11.55 -5.09
CA ARG A 25 2.95 11.64 -6.54
C ARG A 25 3.73 10.57 -7.30
N ALA A 26 4.89 10.13 -6.79
CA ALA A 26 5.64 9.04 -7.39
C ALA A 26 4.96 7.68 -7.21
N GLU A 27 4.49 7.39 -6.01
CA GLU A 27 3.74 6.16 -5.71
C GLU A 27 2.46 6.08 -6.56
N LEU A 28 1.71 7.18 -6.67
CA LEU A 28 0.51 7.23 -7.50
C LEU A 28 0.79 6.85 -8.95
N ARG A 29 1.90 7.30 -9.54
CA ARG A 29 2.26 6.91 -10.91
C ARG A 29 2.57 5.43 -11.03
N LEU A 30 3.28 4.86 -10.06
CA LEU A 30 3.57 3.43 -10.05
C LEU A 30 2.27 2.61 -9.99
N THR A 31 1.29 3.03 -9.18
CA THR A 31 0.00 2.33 -9.10
C THR A 31 -0.84 2.43 -10.38
N MET A 32 -0.58 3.45 -11.22
CA MET A 32 -1.27 3.74 -12.48
C MET A 32 -0.59 3.14 -13.71
N LEU A 33 0.56 2.50 -13.55
CA LEU A 33 1.29 1.88 -14.65
C LEU A 33 0.42 0.82 -15.34
N HIS A 34 0.26 0.94 -16.67
CA HIS A 34 -0.64 0.11 -17.51
C HIS A 34 -2.14 0.21 -17.15
N LYS A 35 -2.56 1.27 -16.46
CA LYS A 35 -3.97 1.51 -16.09
C LYS A 35 -4.52 2.80 -16.69
N VAL A 36 -4.06 3.15 -17.89
CA VAL A 36 -4.61 4.26 -18.67
C VAL A 36 -5.00 3.77 -20.06
N VAL A 37 -6.06 4.34 -20.63
CA VAL A 37 -6.54 4.00 -21.96
C VAL A 37 -6.97 5.26 -22.72
N ARG A 38 -6.54 5.36 -23.98
CA ARG A 38 -6.90 6.47 -24.87
C ARG A 38 -8.22 6.18 -25.59
N ALA A 39 -9.10 7.18 -25.68
CA ALA A 39 -10.32 7.16 -26.48
C ALA A 39 -10.33 8.31 -27.50
N ARG A 40 -10.98 8.12 -28.66
CA ARG A 40 -11.26 9.24 -29.58
C ARG A 40 -12.22 10.23 -28.92
N PHE A 41 -12.20 11.49 -29.32
CA PHE A 41 -13.00 12.52 -28.65
C PHE A 41 -14.51 12.20 -28.67
N ASP A 42 -15.08 11.89 -29.83
CA ASP A 42 -16.51 11.61 -29.95
C ASP A 42 -16.89 10.30 -29.24
N GLU A 43 -16.03 9.27 -29.33
CA GLU A 43 -16.21 8.00 -28.60
C GLU A 43 -16.26 8.22 -27.08
N PHE A 44 -15.37 9.06 -26.54
CA PHE A 44 -15.36 9.42 -25.13
C PHE A 44 -16.65 10.13 -24.74
N LEU A 45 -17.07 11.09 -25.57
CA LEU A 45 -18.23 11.92 -25.29
C LEU A 45 -19.53 11.11 -25.30
N ASP A 46 -19.71 10.24 -26.29
CA ASP A 46 -20.90 9.42 -26.42
C ASP A 46 -20.97 8.33 -25.34
N SER A 47 -19.81 7.80 -24.91
CA SER A 47 -19.76 6.77 -23.86
C SER A 47 -19.97 7.31 -22.46
N PHE A 48 -19.42 8.50 -22.14
CA PHE A 48 -19.31 8.97 -20.74
C PHE A 48 -20.00 10.29 -20.46
N VAL A 49 -20.36 11.05 -21.49
CA VAL A 49 -20.99 12.37 -21.36
C VAL A 49 -22.20 12.44 -22.28
N PRO A 50 -23.18 11.53 -22.12
CA PRO A 50 -24.33 11.47 -23.01
C PRO A 50 -25.16 12.76 -22.90
N GLY A 51 -25.71 13.21 -24.02
CA GLY A 51 -26.55 14.39 -24.04
C GLY A 51 -26.64 15.02 -25.43
N GLU A 52 -27.53 15.98 -25.55
CA GLU A 52 -27.73 16.73 -26.79
C GLU A 52 -26.59 17.73 -27.03
N ASP A 53 -26.23 17.87 -28.30
CA ASP A 53 -25.31 18.90 -28.73
C ASP A 53 -25.98 20.29 -28.74
N PRO A 54 -25.19 21.36 -28.61
CA PRO A 54 -25.71 22.74 -28.63
C PRO A 54 -26.27 23.21 -30.00
N GLY A 55 -26.58 22.30 -30.92
CA GLY A 55 -27.13 22.61 -32.26
C GLY A 55 -26.15 23.38 -33.15
N ASP A 56 -26.66 24.33 -33.93
CA ASP A 56 -25.91 25.18 -34.88
C ASP A 56 -25.08 26.30 -34.22
N ALA A 57 -24.86 26.24 -32.91
CA ALA A 57 -24.09 27.25 -32.19
C ALA A 57 -22.65 27.32 -32.72
N SER A 58 -22.27 28.47 -33.28
CA SER A 58 -20.87 28.73 -33.65
C SER A 58 -20.06 29.08 -32.41
N PHE A 59 -19.04 28.28 -32.13
CA PHE A 59 -18.05 28.53 -31.08
C PHE A 59 -16.77 29.18 -31.62
N SER A 60 -16.80 29.68 -32.85
CA SER A 60 -15.63 30.29 -33.49
C SER A 60 -15.08 31.44 -32.65
N GLY A 61 -13.76 31.43 -32.42
CA GLY A 61 -13.06 32.44 -31.63
C GLY A 61 -13.37 32.46 -30.13
N LEU A 62 -14.13 31.48 -29.61
CA LEU A 62 -14.53 31.46 -28.20
C LEU A 62 -13.33 31.55 -27.24
N PHE A 63 -12.23 30.89 -27.59
CA PHE A 63 -11.02 30.82 -26.76
C PHE A 63 -9.86 31.68 -27.28
N ASP A 64 -10.09 32.60 -28.21
CA ASP A 64 -9.00 33.37 -28.84
C ASP A 64 -8.26 34.32 -27.89
N LYS A 65 -8.95 34.75 -26.83
CA LYS A 65 -8.40 35.60 -25.77
C LYS A 65 -7.54 34.83 -24.76
N VAL A 66 -7.53 33.49 -24.82
CA VAL A 66 -6.68 32.67 -23.94
C VAL A 66 -5.25 32.74 -24.45
N PRO A 67 -4.30 33.28 -23.65
CA PRO A 67 -2.93 33.45 -24.10
C PRO A 67 -2.23 32.09 -24.20
N VAL A 68 -1.55 31.84 -25.33
CA VAL A 68 -0.70 30.66 -25.54
C VAL A 68 0.75 31.13 -25.43
N LYS A 69 1.61 30.40 -24.69
CA LYS A 69 3.00 30.77 -24.35
C LYS A 69 3.15 31.94 -23.36
N SER A 70 2.21 32.07 -22.40
CA SER A 70 2.29 33.01 -21.27
C SER A 70 2.59 32.28 -19.96
N THR A 71 2.23 32.82 -18.80
CA THR A 71 2.26 32.10 -17.52
C THR A 71 0.97 31.31 -17.30
N GLU A 72 1.02 30.25 -16.47
CA GLU A 72 -0.17 29.48 -16.06
C GLU A 72 -1.25 30.41 -15.47
N ALA A 73 -0.80 31.36 -14.64
CA ALA A 73 -1.64 32.41 -14.04
C ALA A 73 -2.39 33.29 -15.05
N ALA A 74 -1.78 33.55 -16.20
CA ALA A 74 -2.38 34.35 -17.25
C ALA A 74 -3.37 33.54 -18.12
N MET A 75 -3.38 32.21 -18.04
CA MET A 75 -4.21 31.34 -18.89
C MET A 75 -5.60 31.11 -18.32
N TYR A 76 -5.70 30.69 -17.06
CA TYR A 76 -6.98 30.20 -16.53
C TYR A 76 -8.04 31.29 -16.38
N GLY A 77 -7.67 32.54 -16.07
CA GLY A 77 -8.62 33.65 -15.92
C GLY A 77 -9.41 33.89 -17.21
N PRO A 78 -8.73 34.23 -18.32
CA PRO A 78 -9.37 34.37 -19.63
C PRO A 78 -10.11 33.12 -20.11
N LEU A 79 -9.61 31.92 -19.79
CA LEU A 79 -10.29 30.67 -20.12
C LEU A 79 -11.62 30.53 -19.38
N PHE A 80 -11.64 30.78 -18.07
CA PHE A 80 -12.84 30.65 -17.25
C PHE A 80 -13.86 31.75 -17.56
N ASP A 81 -13.39 32.96 -17.86
CA ASP A 81 -14.24 34.03 -18.37
C ASP A 81 -14.89 33.65 -19.71
N ALA A 82 -14.14 33.06 -20.64
CA ALA A 82 -14.69 32.58 -21.90
C ALA A 82 -15.78 31.52 -21.66
N ILE A 83 -15.51 30.54 -20.79
CA ILE A 83 -16.46 29.46 -20.46
C ILE A 83 -17.74 30.01 -19.82
N ASN A 84 -17.62 30.84 -18.78
CA ASN A 84 -18.77 31.35 -18.04
C ASN A 84 -19.64 32.29 -18.90
N ASN A 85 -19.02 33.07 -19.80
CA ASN A 85 -19.75 34.01 -20.67
C ASN A 85 -20.30 33.38 -21.95
N ALA A 86 -19.95 32.13 -22.27
CA ALA A 86 -20.39 31.46 -23.49
C ALA A 86 -21.86 31.03 -23.49
N GLY A 87 -22.55 31.08 -22.34
CA GLY A 87 -23.92 30.57 -22.22
C GLY A 87 -24.04 29.05 -22.33
N ILE A 88 -22.92 28.32 -22.21
CA ILE A 88 -22.88 26.86 -22.40
C ILE A 88 -23.14 26.05 -21.11
N LEU A 89 -23.04 26.68 -19.95
CA LEU A 89 -23.20 26.03 -18.65
C LEU A 89 -24.64 26.12 -18.12
N GLN A 90 -25.11 25.03 -17.51
CA GLN A 90 -26.39 25.01 -16.78
C GLN A 90 -26.16 24.73 -15.29
N LYS A 91 -26.64 25.63 -14.41
CA LYS A 91 -26.57 25.50 -12.93
C LYS A 91 -25.17 25.27 -12.34
N CYS A 92 -24.13 25.56 -13.11
CA CYS A 92 -22.74 25.45 -12.72
C CYS A 92 -21.98 26.71 -13.12
N THR A 93 -20.86 26.96 -12.47
CA THR A 93 -19.91 28.02 -12.80
C THR A 93 -18.50 27.45 -12.70
N VAL A 94 -17.59 27.95 -13.53
CA VAL A 94 -16.17 27.66 -13.40
C VAL A 94 -15.50 28.81 -12.65
N VAL A 95 -14.63 28.49 -11.69
CA VAL A 95 -13.90 29.50 -10.91
C VAL A 95 -12.43 29.13 -10.79
N ALA A 96 -11.59 30.17 -10.75
CA ALA A 96 -10.18 30.03 -10.39
C ALA A 96 -10.03 29.81 -8.89
N THR A 97 -9.14 28.90 -8.50
CA THR A 97 -8.88 28.56 -7.10
C THR A 97 -7.40 28.73 -6.75
N GLU A 98 -6.92 29.96 -6.88
CA GLU A 98 -5.50 30.31 -6.85
C GLU A 98 -4.93 30.45 -5.43
N ALA A 99 -5.81 30.67 -4.45
CA ALA A 99 -5.42 30.95 -3.09
C ALA A 99 -4.70 29.74 -2.47
N LEU A 100 -3.68 30.03 -1.67
CA LEU A 100 -3.00 28.98 -0.92
C LEU A 100 -4.01 28.25 -0.01
N PRO A 101 -3.90 26.92 0.11
CA PRO A 101 -4.66 26.16 1.07
C PRO A 101 -4.49 26.72 2.49
N ASP A 102 -5.47 26.45 3.35
CA ASP A 102 -5.35 26.81 4.76
C ASP A 102 -4.11 26.14 5.38
N ALA A 103 -3.47 26.76 6.37
CA ALA A 103 -2.34 26.13 7.08
C ALA A 103 -2.74 24.81 7.75
N SER A 104 -4.04 24.61 8.02
CA SER A 104 -4.61 23.37 8.52
C SER A 104 -4.83 22.28 7.43
N ASP A 105 -4.77 22.63 6.14
CA ASP A 105 -4.87 21.67 5.04
C ASP A 105 -3.57 20.87 4.93
N LYS A 106 -3.62 19.65 5.44
CA LYS A 106 -2.49 18.71 5.43
C LYS A 106 -2.02 18.32 4.04
N SER A 107 -2.83 18.49 3.00
CA SER A 107 -2.42 18.22 1.63
C SER A 107 -1.48 19.29 1.09
N GLY A 108 -1.69 20.56 1.49
CA GLY A 108 -0.99 21.72 0.92
C GLY A 108 -1.18 21.87 -0.59
N GLN A 109 -2.17 21.20 -1.20
CA GLN A 109 -2.38 21.18 -2.64
C GLN A 109 -3.45 22.18 -3.09
N LYS A 110 -3.22 22.82 -4.23
CA LYS A 110 -4.19 23.65 -4.95
C LYS A 110 -4.24 23.23 -6.41
N ILE A 111 -5.37 23.47 -7.05
CA ILE A 111 -5.60 23.30 -8.49
C ILE A 111 -5.96 24.66 -9.09
N ASP A 112 -5.65 24.89 -10.37
CA ASP A 112 -5.88 26.18 -11.01
C ASP A 112 -7.36 26.59 -11.03
N GLY A 113 -8.26 25.64 -11.26
CA GLY A 113 -9.68 25.90 -11.11
C GLY A 113 -10.56 24.66 -11.12
N GLY A 114 -11.85 24.92 -11.05
CA GLY A 114 -12.85 23.86 -11.06
C GLY A 114 -14.23 24.35 -11.44
N MET A 115 -15.06 23.42 -11.90
CA MET A 115 -16.50 23.64 -12.04
C MET A 115 -17.21 23.27 -10.75
N TYR A 116 -18.12 24.14 -10.31
CA TYR A 116 -18.93 23.96 -9.11
C TYR A 116 -20.40 24.23 -9.44
N PRO A 117 -21.35 23.67 -8.66
CA PRO A 117 -22.72 24.17 -8.67
C PRO A 117 -22.74 25.67 -8.35
N THR A 118 -23.58 26.46 -9.02
CA THR A 118 -23.54 27.94 -8.94
C THR A 118 -23.60 28.50 -7.51
N GLY A 119 -24.29 27.82 -6.59
CA GLY A 119 -24.39 28.23 -5.17
C GLY A 119 -23.28 27.71 -4.25
N SER A 120 -22.38 26.86 -4.75
CA SER A 120 -21.35 26.17 -3.96
C SER A 120 -19.92 26.58 -4.35
N ALA A 121 -19.76 27.49 -5.30
CA ALA A 121 -18.45 27.91 -5.77
C ALA A 121 -17.69 28.70 -4.68
N PRO A 122 -16.39 28.43 -4.44
CA PRO A 122 -15.61 29.05 -3.37
C PRO A 122 -15.11 30.48 -3.74
N THR A 123 -16.01 31.34 -4.22
CA THR A 123 -15.66 32.68 -4.74
C THR A 123 -15.11 33.62 -3.67
N ALA A 124 -15.56 33.51 -2.41
CA ALA A 124 -15.14 34.39 -1.33
C ALA A 124 -13.74 34.08 -0.78
N SER A 125 -13.34 32.79 -0.79
CA SER A 125 -12.04 32.36 -0.27
C SER A 125 -10.97 32.23 -1.35
N GLY A 126 -11.38 32.03 -2.61
CA GLY A 126 -10.47 31.70 -3.72
C GLY A 126 -9.75 30.36 -3.54
N ARG A 127 -10.14 29.54 -2.55
CA ARG A 127 -9.52 28.25 -2.22
C ARG A 127 -10.30 27.10 -2.83
N THR A 128 -9.62 26.05 -3.27
CA THR A 128 -10.29 24.85 -3.81
C THR A 128 -11.14 24.17 -2.73
N ASP A 129 -12.43 23.97 -3.01
CA ASP A 129 -13.29 23.09 -2.21
C ASP A 129 -13.43 21.71 -2.89
N TRP A 130 -12.51 20.83 -2.53
CA TRP A 130 -12.50 19.43 -2.96
C TRP A 130 -13.79 18.67 -2.63
N SER A 131 -14.60 19.19 -1.69
CA SER A 131 -15.81 18.54 -1.20
C SER A 131 -17.04 18.84 -2.07
N THR A 132 -16.97 19.81 -2.99
CA THR A 132 -18.08 20.24 -3.86
C THR A 132 -17.71 20.41 -5.33
N ILE A 133 -16.41 20.34 -5.67
CA ILE A 133 -15.93 20.38 -7.06
C ILE A 133 -16.55 19.24 -7.90
N GLU A 134 -17.07 19.58 -9.07
CA GLU A 134 -17.68 18.65 -10.03
C GLU A 134 -16.74 18.27 -11.17
N LEU A 135 -15.90 19.22 -11.61
CA LEU A 135 -14.91 19.01 -12.67
C LEU A 135 -13.62 19.71 -12.27
N SER A 136 -12.52 18.98 -12.22
CA SER A 136 -11.19 19.54 -11.96
C SER A 136 -10.59 20.11 -13.24
N ILE A 137 -10.01 21.32 -13.19
CA ILE A 137 -9.38 21.95 -14.36
C ILE A 137 -7.97 22.41 -13.99
N GLU A 138 -6.97 21.79 -14.63
CA GLU A 138 -5.55 22.16 -14.48
C GLU A 138 -5.06 22.80 -15.78
N CYS A 139 -4.28 23.88 -15.67
CA CYS A 139 -3.65 24.55 -16.80
C CYS A 139 -2.13 24.36 -16.73
N LYS A 140 -1.50 24.23 -17.90
CA LYS A 140 -0.06 24.20 -18.10
C LYS A 140 0.30 24.99 -19.34
N VAL A 141 1.50 25.55 -19.39
CA VAL A 141 1.88 26.51 -20.43
C VAL A 141 2.40 25.83 -21.70
N GLY A 142 3.18 24.75 -21.56
CA GLY A 142 3.91 24.17 -22.68
C GLY A 142 3.22 22.96 -23.30
N ASP A 143 3.35 22.79 -24.61
CA ASP A 143 2.85 21.60 -25.31
C ASP A 143 3.50 20.29 -24.80
N ALA A 144 4.70 20.39 -24.22
CA ALA A 144 5.42 19.28 -23.59
C ALA A 144 4.90 18.91 -22.18
N ASP A 145 3.92 19.64 -21.65
CA ASP A 145 3.29 19.39 -20.34
C ASP A 145 2.14 18.37 -20.41
N ASP A 146 1.93 17.74 -21.57
CA ASP A 146 0.97 16.66 -21.75
C ASP A 146 1.25 15.47 -20.81
N PRO A 147 0.34 15.09 -19.89
CA PRO A 147 0.57 14.01 -18.94
C PRO A 147 0.57 12.62 -19.58
N PHE A 148 0.09 12.46 -20.81
CA PHE A 148 -0.01 11.17 -21.49
C PHE A 148 0.75 11.18 -22.80
N ASP A 149 1.30 10.03 -23.20
CA ASP A 149 2.06 9.88 -24.43
C ASP A 149 1.25 9.09 -25.47
N ASP A 150 0.79 9.76 -26.54
CA ASP A 150 -0.02 9.13 -27.59
C ASP A 150 0.78 8.13 -28.45
N VAL A 151 2.12 8.15 -28.40
CA VAL A 151 2.98 7.28 -29.24
C VAL A 151 3.20 5.92 -28.58
N ILE A 152 2.91 5.80 -27.29
CA ILE A 152 3.07 4.57 -26.52
C ILE A 152 1.70 3.91 -26.36
N PRO A 153 1.53 2.61 -26.70
CA PRO A 153 0.24 1.92 -26.61
C PRO A 153 -0.44 2.07 -25.24
N ASN A 154 0.36 2.08 -24.18
CA ASN A 154 -0.09 2.18 -22.79
C ASN A 154 -0.25 3.63 -22.28
N GLY A 155 -0.09 4.66 -23.11
CA GLY A 155 -0.28 6.08 -22.76
C GLY A 155 0.67 6.65 -21.70
N HIS A 156 1.56 5.84 -21.14
CA HIS A 156 2.36 6.20 -19.96
C HIS A 156 3.57 7.05 -20.34
N PRO A 157 3.79 8.21 -19.70
CA PRO A 157 4.88 9.11 -20.07
C PRO A 157 6.27 8.58 -19.66
N PHE A 158 7.23 8.60 -20.59
CA PHE A 158 8.65 8.41 -20.26
C PHE A 158 9.35 9.70 -19.83
N ALA A 159 8.94 10.87 -20.33
CA ALA A 159 9.62 12.13 -20.03
C ALA A 159 9.34 12.61 -18.58
N ASP A 160 10.38 13.03 -17.87
CA ASP A 160 10.31 13.49 -16.47
C ASP A 160 9.23 14.55 -16.24
N LYS A 161 9.14 15.52 -17.16
CA LYS A 161 8.16 16.61 -17.10
C LYS A 161 6.71 16.10 -17.15
N ARG A 162 6.42 15.19 -18.09
CA ARG A 162 5.09 14.57 -18.24
C ARG A 162 4.73 13.71 -17.04
N ARG A 163 5.69 12.95 -16.50
CA ARG A 163 5.52 12.20 -15.25
C ARG A 163 5.22 13.14 -14.08
N ALA A 164 5.86 14.31 -13.99
CA ALA A 164 5.56 15.27 -12.93
C ALA A 164 4.10 15.76 -13.01
N VAL A 165 3.62 16.13 -14.20
CA VAL A 165 2.23 16.57 -14.43
C VAL A 165 1.23 15.44 -14.16
N LEU A 166 1.48 14.22 -14.64
CA LEU A 166 0.62 13.07 -14.36
C LEU A 166 0.49 12.81 -12.85
N GLY A 167 1.59 12.85 -12.11
CA GLY A 167 1.56 12.69 -10.66
C GLY A 167 0.73 13.77 -9.96
N GLN A 168 0.77 15.01 -10.45
CA GLN A 168 0.00 16.13 -9.92
C GLN A 168 -1.51 15.98 -10.13
N ILE A 169 -1.95 15.65 -11.34
CA ILE A 169 -3.39 15.48 -11.60
C ILE A 169 -3.98 14.24 -10.89
N LEU A 170 -3.17 13.18 -10.74
CA LEU A 170 -3.56 12.01 -9.95
C LEU A 170 -3.80 12.38 -8.48
N SER A 171 -2.94 13.21 -7.90
CA SER A 171 -3.09 13.61 -6.49
C SER A 171 -4.32 14.49 -6.25
N TYR A 172 -4.81 15.22 -7.25
CA TYR A 172 -6.11 15.91 -7.17
C TYR A 172 -7.29 14.94 -7.20
N GLY A 173 -7.24 13.92 -8.08
CA GLY A 173 -8.26 12.87 -8.13
C GLY A 173 -8.40 12.15 -6.79
N VAL A 174 -7.28 11.87 -6.11
CA VAL A 174 -7.28 11.31 -4.74
C VAL A 174 -8.06 12.22 -3.77
N LEU A 175 -7.78 13.52 -3.76
CA LEU A 175 -8.47 14.46 -2.86
C LEU A 175 -9.98 14.51 -3.12
N VAL A 176 -10.42 14.41 -4.38
CA VAL A 176 -11.85 14.33 -4.71
C VAL A 176 -12.47 13.04 -4.17
N PHE A 177 -11.86 11.88 -4.42
CA PHE A 177 -12.36 10.59 -3.92
C PHE A 177 -12.29 10.46 -2.39
N GLU A 178 -11.37 11.16 -1.74
CA GLU A 178 -11.31 11.24 -0.28
C GLU A 178 -12.47 12.06 0.26
N ARG A 179 -12.79 13.21 -0.33
CA ARG A 179 -13.80 14.14 0.19
C ARG A 179 -15.21 13.89 -0.33
N GLN A 180 -15.39 13.03 -1.33
CA GLN A 180 -16.68 12.76 -1.96
C GLN A 180 -16.91 11.25 -2.12
N HIS A 181 -18.18 10.83 -2.12
CA HIS A 181 -18.56 9.46 -2.51
C HIS A 181 -18.84 9.45 -4.01
N ARG A 182 -17.84 9.00 -4.78
CA ARG A 182 -17.86 9.01 -6.25
C ARG A 182 -17.55 7.62 -6.83
N THR A 183 -18.25 7.24 -7.90
CA THR A 183 -17.93 6.08 -8.75
C THR A 183 -16.80 6.40 -9.72
N HIS A 184 -16.78 7.64 -10.21
CA HIS A 184 -15.76 8.17 -11.10
C HIS A 184 -15.70 9.70 -10.99
N HIS A 185 -14.63 10.30 -11.51
CA HIS A 185 -14.44 11.75 -11.54
C HIS A 185 -13.92 12.21 -12.90
N PHE A 186 -14.31 13.41 -13.34
CA PHE A 186 -13.82 14.00 -14.58
C PHE A 186 -12.78 15.10 -14.31
N SER A 187 -11.83 15.24 -15.22
CA SER A 187 -10.86 16.33 -15.20
C SER A 187 -10.57 16.84 -16.60
N ILE A 188 -10.26 18.13 -16.70
CA ILE A 188 -9.69 18.76 -17.89
C ILE A 188 -8.25 19.12 -17.55
N ILE A 189 -7.34 18.81 -18.48
CA ILE A 189 -6.03 19.44 -18.49
C ILE A 189 -5.86 20.24 -19.78
N VAL A 190 -5.53 21.52 -19.61
CA VAL A 190 -5.18 22.44 -20.70
C VAL A 190 -3.68 22.59 -20.70
N PHE A 191 -3.02 22.39 -21.84
CA PHE A 191 -1.57 22.54 -21.95
C PHE A 191 -1.20 23.20 -23.29
N GLY A 192 -0.61 24.39 -23.22
CA GLY A 192 -0.35 25.20 -24.41
C GLY A 192 -1.62 25.49 -25.19
N GLY A 193 -1.67 25.06 -26.46
CA GLY A 193 -2.85 25.15 -27.33
C GLY A 193 -3.82 23.96 -27.24
N PHE A 194 -3.54 22.97 -26.40
CA PHE A 194 -4.24 21.68 -26.41
C PHE A 194 -5.02 21.40 -25.13
N VAL A 195 -6.01 20.52 -25.26
CA VAL A 195 -6.82 20.01 -24.14
C VAL A 195 -6.88 18.49 -24.18
N ARG A 196 -6.90 17.87 -22.99
CA ARG A 196 -7.41 16.51 -22.78
C ARG A 196 -8.53 16.49 -21.74
N ILE A 197 -9.51 15.63 -21.98
CA ILE A 197 -10.54 15.28 -21.02
C ILE A 197 -10.19 13.90 -20.45
N ILE A 198 -10.34 13.75 -19.14
CA ILE A 198 -9.95 12.54 -18.41
C ILE A 198 -11.13 12.11 -17.54
N ARG A 199 -11.43 10.80 -17.55
CA ARG A 199 -12.33 10.12 -16.62
C ARG A 199 -11.52 9.16 -15.76
N TRP A 200 -11.56 9.36 -14.45
CA TRP A 200 -10.91 8.52 -13.44
C TRP A 200 -11.94 7.59 -12.81
N ASP A 201 -11.64 6.30 -12.70
CA ASP A 201 -12.36 5.39 -11.81
C ASP A 201 -11.39 4.53 -11.01
N ARG A 202 -11.93 3.58 -10.23
CA ARG A 202 -11.11 2.73 -9.37
C ARG A 202 -10.32 1.66 -10.11
N ALA A 203 -10.56 1.44 -11.41
CA ALA A 203 -9.76 0.53 -12.23
C ALA A 203 -8.62 1.27 -12.95
N GLY A 204 -8.84 2.50 -13.40
CA GLY A 204 -7.87 3.24 -14.19
C GLY A 204 -8.33 4.64 -14.60
N ALA A 205 -7.74 5.12 -15.71
CA ALA A 205 -8.10 6.39 -16.33
C ALA A 205 -8.37 6.21 -17.82
N ILE A 206 -9.47 6.80 -18.30
CA ILE A 206 -9.76 6.94 -19.72
C ILE A 206 -9.50 8.39 -20.09
N PHE A 207 -8.70 8.65 -21.12
CA PHE A 207 -8.39 10.01 -21.56
C PHE A 207 -8.68 10.20 -23.05
N SER A 208 -9.16 11.38 -23.43
CA SER A 208 -9.38 11.73 -24.82
C SER A 208 -8.06 11.88 -25.58
N GLU A 209 -8.09 11.69 -26.89
CA GLU A 209 -7.08 12.31 -27.76
C GLU A 209 -6.99 13.81 -27.47
N LYS A 210 -5.79 14.37 -27.62
CA LYS A 210 -5.62 15.81 -27.49
C LYS A 210 -6.21 16.52 -28.70
N PHE A 211 -6.83 17.67 -28.47
CA PHE A 211 -7.34 18.54 -29.54
C PHE A 211 -6.96 19.99 -29.24
N ASN A 212 -6.82 20.80 -30.29
CA ASN A 212 -6.50 22.21 -30.14
C ASN A 212 -7.79 22.99 -29.86
N TYR A 213 -7.93 23.56 -28.67
CA TYR A 213 -9.17 24.21 -28.26
C TYR A 213 -9.40 25.58 -28.91
N ARG A 214 -8.40 26.14 -29.61
CA ARG A 214 -8.55 27.37 -30.39
C ARG A 214 -8.93 27.10 -31.84
N GLU A 215 -8.38 26.03 -32.43
CA GLU A 215 -8.71 25.59 -33.78
C GLU A 215 -10.06 24.85 -33.81
N GLU A 216 -10.35 24.06 -32.77
CA GLU A 216 -11.58 23.26 -32.63
C GLU A 216 -12.35 23.62 -31.33
N PRO A 217 -12.77 24.89 -31.15
CA PRO A 217 -13.40 25.36 -29.91
C PRO A 217 -14.72 24.63 -29.60
N GLY A 218 -15.39 24.12 -30.64
CA GLY A 218 -16.62 23.34 -30.52
C GLY A 218 -16.44 22.06 -29.69
N LYS A 219 -15.27 21.41 -29.69
CA LYS A 219 -15.03 20.19 -28.90
C LYS A 219 -15.12 20.48 -27.40
N LEU A 220 -14.35 21.47 -26.90
CA LEU A 220 -14.38 21.84 -25.49
C LEU A 220 -15.76 22.40 -25.09
N ALA A 221 -16.36 23.24 -25.93
CA ALA A 221 -17.69 23.79 -25.68
C ALA A 221 -18.76 22.70 -25.57
N ARG A 222 -18.75 21.72 -26.49
CA ARG A 222 -19.68 20.58 -26.49
C ARG A 222 -19.52 19.71 -25.24
N PHE A 223 -18.29 19.41 -24.83
CA PHE A 223 -18.05 18.69 -23.58
C PHE A 223 -18.64 19.43 -22.37
N LEU A 224 -18.33 20.73 -22.20
CA LEU A 224 -18.82 21.52 -21.08
C LEU A 224 -20.35 21.67 -21.10
N TRP A 225 -20.92 21.80 -22.30
CA TRP A 225 -22.36 21.82 -22.51
C TRP A 225 -23.03 20.55 -22.01
N ARG A 226 -22.61 19.37 -22.52
CA ARG A 226 -23.18 18.08 -22.11
C ARG A 226 -22.89 17.81 -20.63
N PHE A 227 -21.66 18.03 -20.17
CA PHE A 227 -21.23 17.79 -18.79
C PHE A 227 -22.07 18.56 -17.77
N SER A 228 -22.30 19.86 -17.98
CA SER A 228 -23.08 20.68 -17.02
C SER A 228 -24.52 20.17 -16.84
N ARG A 229 -25.05 19.45 -17.84
CA ARG A 229 -26.41 18.90 -17.89
C ARG A 229 -26.51 17.45 -17.41
N LEU A 230 -25.40 16.78 -17.16
CA LEU A 230 -25.40 15.44 -16.59
C LEU A 230 -26.08 15.41 -15.22
N SER A 231 -26.84 14.35 -14.96
CA SER A 231 -27.34 14.04 -13.63
C SER A 231 -26.20 13.81 -12.63
N PRO A 232 -26.44 13.90 -11.31
CA PRO A 232 -25.41 13.61 -10.31
C PRO A 232 -24.77 12.22 -10.49
N VAL A 233 -25.56 11.18 -10.78
CA VAL A 233 -25.06 9.82 -11.00
C VAL A 233 -24.16 9.73 -12.24
N GLN A 234 -24.53 10.42 -13.32
CA GLN A 234 -23.69 10.49 -14.53
C GLN A 234 -22.40 11.30 -14.32
N LYS A 235 -22.40 12.28 -13.40
CA LYS A 235 -21.17 12.95 -12.92
C LYS A 235 -20.37 12.09 -11.93
N GLY A 236 -20.85 10.88 -11.65
CA GLY A 236 -20.21 9.90 -10.79
C GLY A 236 -20.55 10.01 -9.32
N HIS A 237 -21.55 10.80 -8.90
CA HIS A 237 -22.00 10.80 -7.50
C HIS A 237 -22.69 9.48 -7.15
N ASP A 238 -22.35 8.95 -5.98
CA ASP A 238 -23.06 7.83 -5.40
C ASP A 238 -24.40 8.31 -4.80
N PRO A 239 -25.56 7.86 -5.33
CA PRO A 239 -26.88 8.32 -4.85
C PRO A 239 -27.23 7.81 -3.45
N THR A 240 -26.47 6.84 -2.91
CA THR A 240 -26.68 6.27 -1.57
C THR A 240 -25.86 6.98 -0.49
N ALA A 241 -25.12 8.03 -0.84
CA ALA A 241 -24.37 8.86 0.09
C ALA A 241 -24.80 10.32 -0.03
N THR A 242 -25.37 10.89 1.03
CA THR A 242 -25.89 12.26 1.05
C THR A 242 -25.17 13.12 2.09
N ARG A 243 -24.94 14.39 1.76
CA ARG A 243 -24.24 15.32 2.66
C ARG A 243 -25.09 15.67 3.88
N VAL A 244 -24.50 15.56 5.05
CA VAL A 244 -25.07 16.07 6.31
C VAL A 244 -24.57 17.50 6.51
N LEU A 245 -25.46 18.47 6.36
CA LEU A 245 -25.12 19.90 6.43
C LEU A 245 -25.42 20.49 7.81
N PRO A 246 -24.69 21.54 8.25
CA PRO A 246 -25.01 22.27 9.47
C PRO A 246 -26.48 22.72 9.50
N GLY A 247 -27.11 22.60 10.67
CA GLY A 247 -28.52 22.95 10.88
C GLY A 247 -29.53 21.85 10.54
N THR A 248 -29.08 20.70 10.00
CA THR A 248 -29.97 19.54 9.77
C THR A 248 -30.18 18.72 11.05
N PRO A 249 -31.28 17.95 11.17
CA PRO A 249 -31.50 17.05 12.31
C PRO A 249 -30.38 16.03 12.50
N ASP A 250 -29.85 15.49 11.39
CA ASP A 250 -28.73 14.54 11.40
C ASP A 250 -27.46 15.17 11.96
N TYR A 251 -27.16 16.42 11.58
CA TYR A 251 -26.00 17.15 12.12
C TYR A 251 -26.11 17.30 13.64
N ALA A 252 -27.26 17.75 14.13
CA ALA A 252 -27.52 17.90 15.56
C ALA A 252 -27.49 16.56 16.31
N LEU A 253 -27.95 15.46 15.69
CA LEU A 253 -27.86 14.11 16.23
C LEU A 253 -26.40 13.67 16.37
N MET A 254 -25.57 13.88 15.35
CA MET A 254 -24.14 13.55 15.39
C MET A 254 -23.42 14.29 16.53
N GLU A 255 -23.65 15.61 16.67
CA GLU A 255 -23.06 16.40 17.76
C GLU A 255 -23.53 15.95 19.14
N ARG A 256 -24.82 15.65 19.29
CA ARG A 256 -25.40 15.15 20.55
C ARG A 256 -24.81 13.79 20.93
N CYS A 257 -24.76 12.84 20.01
CA CYS A 257 -24.19 11.52 20.27
C CYS A 257 -22.68 11.60 20.56
N ALA A 258 -21.96 12.50 19.89
CA ALA A 258 -20.55 12.73 20.16
C ALA A 258 -20.31 13.32 21.56
N SER A 259 -21.18 14.21 22.05
CA SER A 259 -21.03 14.86 23.37
C SER A 259 -21.57 14.03 24.54
N THR A 260 -22.51 13.11 24.29
CA THR A 260 -23.14 12.29 25.34
C THR A 260 -22.24 11.12 25.74
N ARG A 261 -21.61 11.21 26.91
CA ARG A 261 -20.72 10.17 27.43
C ARG A 261 -21.46 8.85 27.69
N ARG A 262 -20.87 7.73 27.27
CA ARG A 262 -21.37 6.39 27.62
C ARG A 262 -20.62 5.82 28.82
N LEU A 263 -21.35 5.15 29.74
CA LEU A 263 -20.81 4.63 31.00
C LEU A 263 -19.82 3.45 30.81
N THR A 264 -19.91 2.77 29.67
CA THR A 264 -19.07 1.65 29.27
C THR A 264 -18.62 1.83 27.82
N ASP A 265 -17.38 1.42 27.52
CA ASP A 265 -16.88 1.35 26.14
C ASP A 265 -16.95 2.69 25.37
N ASP A 266 -16.50 3.75 26.02
CA ASP A 266 -16.54 5.12 25.48
C ASP A 266 -15.50 5.36 24.36
N TYR A 267 -14.72 4.35 23.97
CA TYR A 267 -13.71 4.46 22.93
C TYR A 267 -14.34 4.83 21.58
N ALA A 268 -15.38 4.10 21.16
CA ALA A 268 -16.04 4.35 19.88
C ALA A 268 -16.62 5.77 19.81
N ARG A 269 -17.22 6.26 20.90
CA ARG A 269 -17.70 7.66 21.00
C ARG A 269 -16.55 8.65 20.91
N LYS A 270 -15.47 8.45 21.67
CA LYS A 270 -14.29 9.34 21.61
C LYS A 270 -13.70 9.38 20.22
N LEU A 271 -13.60 8.24 19.55
CA LEU A 271 -13.13 8.15 18.18
C LEU A 271 -14.09 8.89 17.23
N PHE A 272 -15.40 8.65 17.32
CA PHE A 272 -16.42 9.38 16.56
C PHE A 272 -16.36 10.90 16.77
N MET A 273 -16.17 11.36 18.00
CA MET A 273 -15.98 12.79 18.29
C MET A 273 -14.79 13.38 17.54
N THR A 274 -13.70 12.63 17.34
CA THR A 274 -12.56 13.08 16.51
C THR A 274 -12.83 13.08 15.02
N THR A 275 -13.86 12.36 14.55
CA THR A 275 -14.24 12.34 13.12
C THR A 275 -15.12 13.51 12.73
N LEU A 276 -15.74 14.20 13.71
CA LEU A 276 -16.54 15.42 13.51
C LEU A 276 -15.66 16.66 13.26
N ALA A 277 -14.65 16.52 12.42
CA ALA A 277 -13.76 17.58 12.01
C ALA A 277 -14.53 18.56 11.09
N LYS A 278 -14.46 19.87 11.39
CA LYS A 278 -15.22 20.90 10.67
C LYS A 278 -14.73 21.16 9.24
N ASP A 279 -13.47 20.82 8.96
CA ASP A 279 -12.81 20.91 7.66
C ASP A 279 -13.08 19.70 6.75
N TYR A 280 -13.92 18.76 7.21
CA TYR A 280 -14.21 17.52 6.51
C TYR A 280 -15.72 17.30 6.39
N PRO A 281 -16.22 16.83 5.23
CA PRO A 281 -17.64 16.63 5.04
C PRO A 281 -18.19 15.43 5.82
N TRP A 282 -19.42 15.58 6.31
CA TRP A 282 -20.16 14.51 6.99
C TRP A 282 -21.23 13.94 6.06
N TRP A 283 -21.54 12.67 6.26
CA TRP A 283 -22.36 11.91 5.31
C TRP A 283 -23.39 11.05 6.03
N ARG A 284 -24.56 10.94 5.41
CA ARG A 284 -25.49 9.84 5.62
C ARG A 284 -25.25 8.84 4.51
N ILE A 285 -24.94 7.61 4.88
CA ILE A 285 -24.63 6.50 3.98
C ILE A 285 -25.69 5.42 4.14
N THR A 286 -26.32 5.04 3.03
CA THR A 286 -27.22 3.90 2.98
C THR A 286 -26.45 2.64 2.58
N VAL A 287 -26.67 1.55 3.32
CA VAL A 287 -26.16 0.21 3.02
C VAL A 287 -27.36 -0.66 2.64
N GLN A 288 -27.34 -1.21 1.43
CA GLN A 288 -28.34 -2.16 0.98
C GLN A 288 -27.93 -3.56 1.42
N ASP A 289 -28.87 -4.27 2.03
CA ASP A 289 -28.71 -5.66 2.47
C ASP A 289 -29.93 -6.46 2.00
N VAL A 290 -29.82 -7.80 2.01
CA VAL A 290 -30.92 -8.73 1.73
C VAL A 290 -32.14 -8.43 2.62
N GLY A 291 -31.91 -8.01 3.87
CA GLY A 291 -32.96 -7.62 4.82
C GLY A 291 -33.55 -6.21 4.62
N GLY A 292 -33.05 -5.43 3.64
CA GLY A 292 -33.47 -4.06 3.35
C GLY A 292 -32.39 -3.00 3.64
N ALA A 293 -32.70 -1.77 3.25
CA ALA A 293 -31.79 -0.63 3.38
C ALA A 293 -31.62 -0.18 4.84
N ARG A 294 -30.40 0.21 5.21
CA ARG A 294 -30.08 0.79 6.53
C ARG A 294 -29.23 2.05 6.36
N ASP A 295 -29.55 3.09 7.13
CA ASP A 295 -28.86 4.37 7.09
C ASP A 295 -27.89 4.54 8.25
N PHE A 296 -26.73 5.13 7.95
CA PHE A 296 -25.65 5.37 8.91
C PHE A 296 -25.13 6.81 8.78
N LEU A 297 -24.86 7.48 9.91
CA LEU A 297 -24.23 8.80 9.91
C LEU A 297 -22.73 8.68 10.20
N VAL A 298 -21.91 9.27 9.35
CA VAL A 298 -20.44 9.22 9.44
C VAL A 298 -19.80 10.60 9.30
N GLY A 299 -18.74 10.84 10.07
CA GLY A 299 -17.84 11.98 9.88
C GLY A 299 -16.66 11.62 8.97
N LYS A 300 -15.49 12.20 9.26
CA LYS A 300 -14.22 11.86 8.62
C LYS A 300 -13.88 10.36 8.79
N PRO A 301 -13.41 9.66 7.73
CA PRO A 301 -12.96 8.29 7.86
C PRO A 301 -11.78 8.18 8.85
N THR A 302 -11.78 7.11 9.64
CA THR A 302 -10.72 6.75 10.58
C THR A 302 -9.58 5.99 9.90
N PHE A 303 -9.85 5.44 8.72
CA PHE A 303 -8.90 4.78 7.85
C PHE A 303 -9.23 5.09 6.38
N VAL A 304 -8.21 5.35 5.57
CA VAL A 304 -8.31 5.52 4.11
C VAL A 304 -7.12 4.79 3.50
N ALA A 305 -7.38 3.86 2.58
CA ALA A 305 -6.35 3.23 1.79
C ALA A 305 -5.74 4.25 0.82
N SER A 306 -4.41 4.24 0.68
CA SER A 306 -3.72 5.13 -0.26
C SER A 306 -4.00 4.74 -1.71
N GLY A 307 -3.86 5.72 -2.62
CA GLY A 307 -3.98 5.50 -4.05
C GLY A 307 -5.29 5.99 -4.67
N LEU A 308 -5.26 6.22 -5.98
CA LEU A 308 -6.44 6.59 -6.76
C LEU A 308 -7.21 5.34 -7.21
N VAL A 309 -6.49 4.38 -7.78
CA VAL A 309 -7.00 3.09 -8.26
C VAL A 309 -6.90 1.98 -7.21
N GLY A 310 -7.63 0.89 -7.43
CA GLY A 310 -7.73 -0.24 -6.52
C GLY A 310 -8.92 -0.08 -5.58
N ARG A 311 -8.79 -0.65 -4.39
CA ARG A 311 -9.93 -0.87 -3.50
C ARG A 311 -10.49 0.38 -2.85
N GLY A 312 -9.69 1.45 -2.74
CA GLY A 312 -10.15 2.74 -2.22
C GLY A 312 -10.81 2.66 -0.84
N THR A 313 -10.42 1.69 -0.01
CA THR A 313 -11.10 1.34 1.24
C THR A 313 -11.14 2.50 2.21
N ARG A 314 -12.33 2.81 2.73
CA ARG A 314 -12.59 3.80 3.77
C ARG A 314 -13.24 3.12 4.97
N GLY A 315 -12.74 3.39 6.16
CA GLY A 315 -13.25 2.86 7.42
C GLY A 315 -13.81 3.97 8.30
N TYR A 316 -15.07 3.86 8.68
CA TYR A 316 -15.79 4.86 9.46
C TYR A 316 -16.23 4.29 10.81
N VAL A 317 -16.16 5.13 11.85
CA VAL A 317 -17.06 4.95 12.99
C VAL A 317 -18.37 5.61 12.63
N ALA A 318 -19.46 4.87 12.70
CA ALA A 318 -20.76 5.30 12.24
C ALA A 318 -21.80 5.24 13.37
N LEU A 319 -22.81 6.10 13.29
CA LEU A 319 -24.04 5.98 14.07
C LEU A 319 -25.06 5.18 13.27
N ASP A 320 -25.59 4.14 13.89
CA ASP A 320 -26.66 3.32 13.32
C ASP A 320 -28.03 3.99 13.55
N LEU A 321 -28.73 4.39 12.48
CA LEU A 321 -30.04 5.03 12.61
C LEU A 321 -31.19 4.05 12.85
N SER A 322 -30.97 2.75 12.58
CA SER A 322 -31.96 1.71 12.83
C SER A 322 -31.97 1.23 14.29
N ASP A 323 -30.88 1.49 15.03
CA ASP A 323 -30.78 1.23 16.46
C ASP A 323 -31.36 2.42 17.25
N PRO A 324 -32.38 2.23 18.11
CA PRO A 324 -32.96 3.30 18.92
C PRO A 324 -31.95 4.02 19.83
N ASP A 325 -30.89 3.33 20.26
CA ASP A 325 -29.82 3.89 21.08
C ASP A 325 -28.73 4.57 20.25
N HIS A 326 -28.85 4.55 18.92
CA HIS A 326 -27.86 5.04 17.96
C HIS A 326 -26.47 4.50 18.28
N ARG A 327 -26.35 3.18 18.25
CA ARG A 327 -25.10 2.49 18.59
C ARG A 327 -23.97 2.93 17.64
N PHE A 328 -22.75 3.01 18.17
CA PHE A 328 -21.56 3.20 17.34
C PHE A 328 -21.15 1.85 16.75
N VAL A 329 -20.99 1.82 15.44
CA VAL A 329 -20.60 0.64 14.64
C VAL A 329 -19.43 0.99 13.73
N PHE A 330 -18.81 -0.01 13.11
CA PHE A 330 -17.78 0.22 12.10
C PHE A 330 -18.33 -0.06 10.70
N LEU A 331 -18.20 0.92 9.81
CA LEU A 331 -18.62 0.83 8.40
C LEU A 331 -17.38 0.85 7.51
N LYS A 332 -17.20 -0.22 6.72
CA LYS A 332 -16.20 -0.35 5.67
C LYS A 332 -16.86 -0.08 4.32
N ASP A 333 -16.33 0.86 3.56
CA ASP A 333 -16.73 1.23 2.20
C ASP A 333 -15.55 0.98 1.27
N CYS A 334 -15.70 0.09 0.29
CA CYS A 334 -14.58 -0.31 -0.57
C CYS A 334 -15.04 -0.76 -1.96
N TRP A 335 -14.08 -0.83 -2.87
CA TRP A 335 -14.25 -1.37 -4.21
C TRP A 335 -13.65 -2.77 -4.23
N ARG A 336 -14.50 -3.79 -4.15
CA ARG A 336 -14.06 -5.19 -4.19
C ARG A 336 -13.76 -5.59 -5.62
N VAL A 337 -12.82 -6.50 -5.82
CA VAL A 337 -12.59 -7.09 -7.14
C VAL A 337 -13.80 -7.95 -7.49
N LEU A 338 -14.43 -7.67 -8.62
CA LEU A 338 -15.55 -8.44 -9.12
C LEU A 338 -15.00 -9.67 -9.86
N HIS A 339 -15.26 -10.83 -9.30
CA HIS A 339 -14.92 -12.12 -9.87
C HIS A 339 -16.06 -13.08 -9.54
N GLU A 340 -16.49 -13.88 -10.51
CA GLU A 340 -17.70 -14.73 -10.42
C GLU A 340 -17.70 -15.70 -9.23
N ARG A 341 -16.50 -16.03 -8.72
CA ARG A 341 -16.30 -17.00 -7.64
C ARG A 341 -16.01 -16.39 -6.28
N SER A 342 -16.00 -15.07 -6.16
CA SER A 342 -15.64 -14.39 -4.91
C SER A 342 -16.88 -14.15 -4.06
N GLU A 343 -16.95 -14.82 -2.90
CA GLU A 343 -17.90 -14.48 -1.85
C GLU A 343 -17.60 -13.07 -1.29
N THR A 344 -18.64 -12.31 -0.94
CA THR A 344 -18.48 -11.03 -0.23
C THR A 344 -18.00 -11.26 1.20
N GLU A 345 -17.23 -10.32 1.76
CA GLU A 345 -16.76 -10.41 3.15
C GLU A 345 -17.90 -10.57 4.16
N GLY A 346 -19.03 -9.89 3.96
CA GLY A 346 -20.19 -10.01 4.84
C GLY A 346 -20.89 -11.35 4.76
N ALA A 347 -20.95 -12.00 3.60
CA ALA A 347 -21.41 -13.40 3.48
C ALA A 347 -20.49 -14.36 4.26
N ILE A 348 -19.17 -14.19 4.12
CA ILE A 348 -18.17 -14.97 4.87
C ILE A 348 -18.35 -14.77 6.37
N LEU A 349 -18.46 -13.52 6.83
CA LEU A 349 -18.67 -13.20 8.25
C LEU A 349 -20.01 -13.75 8.77
N SER A 350 -21.07 -13.69 7.98
CA SER A 350 -22.39 -14.25 8.34
C SER A 350 -22.26 -15.75 8.61
N TYR A 351 -21.63 -16.49 7.69
CA TYR A 351 -21.36 -17.91 7.86
C TYR A 351 -20.50 -18.20 9.10
N LEU A 352 -19.41 -17.47 9.32
CA LEU A 352 -18.57 -17.65 10.51
C LEU A 352 -19.32 -17.32 11.82
N ASN A 353 -20.16 -16.29 11.82
CA ASN A 353 -20.98 -15.90 12.96
C ASN A 353 -22.03 -16.98 13.29
N GLU A 354 -22.68 -17.57 12.28
CA GLU A 354 -23.63 -18.69 12.39
C GLU A 354 -22.98 -19.95 12.95
N CYS A 355 -21.75 -20.27 12.51
CA CYS A 355 -20.93 -21.35 13.07
C CYS A 355 -20.44 -21.06 14.51
N GLY A 356 -20.78 -19.91 15.08
CA GLY A 356 -20.43 -19.54 16.45
C GLY A 356 -18.95 -19.29 16.66
N VAL A 357 -18.23 -18.87 15.62
CA VAL A 357 -16.83 -18.42 15.71
C VAL A 357 -16.76 -17.16 16.58
N LYS A 358 -15.74 -17.08 17.44
CA LYS A 358 -15.54 -15.96 18.38
C LYS A 358 -14.24 -15.24 18.06
N GLY A 359 -14.11 -13.99 18.52
CA GLY A 359 -12.90 -13.18 18.26
C GLY A 359 -12.83 -12.63 16.83
N ILE A 360 -13.95 -12.57 16.13
CA ILE A 360 -14.12 -12.01 14.78
C ILE A 360 -15.24 -10.97 14.78
N PRO A 361 -15.34 -10.10 13.76
CA PRO A 361 -16.43 -9.14 13.65
C PRO A 361 -17.80 -9.81 13.61
N SER A 362 -18.78 -9.18 14.25
CA SER A 362 -20.20 -9.51 14.12
C SER A 362 -20.79 -8.69 12.98
N ARG A 363 -21.18 -9.37 11.90
CA ARG A 363 -21.80 -8.74 10.73
C ARG A 363 -23.18 -8.20 11.09
N LEU A 364 -23.48 -6.95 10.69
CA LEU A 364 -24.77 -6.29 10.90
C LEU A 364 -25.56 -6.13 9.60
N CYS A 365 -24.94 -5.61 8.55
CA CYS A 365 -25.49 -5.51 7.20
C CYS A 365 -24.35 -5.32 6.19
N ASP A 366 -24.55 -5.78 4.97
CA ASP A 366 -23.60 -5.59 3.88
C ASP A 366 -24.25 -5.76 2.51
N GLY A 367 -23.60 -5.24 1.48
CA GLY A 367 -24.03 -5.45 0.11
C GLY A 367 -23.29 -4.60 -0.91
N ASP A 368 -23.41 -4.99 -2.17
CA ASP A 368 -22.96 -4.19 -3.30
C ASP A 368 -23.83 -2.92 -3.44
N VAL A 369 -23.21 -1.81 -3.82
CA VAL A 369 -23.88 -0.50 -3.92
C VAL A 369 -24.51 -0.36 -5.32
N GLY A 370 -25.65 -1.00 -5.52
CA GLY A 370 -26.34 -1.01 -6.82
C GLY A 370 -25.44 -1.56 -7.95
N GLU A 371 -25.54 -0.97 -9.14
CA GLU A 371 -24.73 -1.34 -10.32
C GLU A 371 -23.44 -0.50 -10.44
N GLN A 372 -22.86 -0.07 -9.31
CA GLN A 372 -21.65 0.75 -9.32
C GLN A 372 -20.40 -0.10 -9.58
N GLU A 373 -20.02 -0.18 -10.85
CA GLU A 373 -18.88 -0.92 -11.36
C GLU A 373 -17.89 -0.01 -12.11
N THR A 374 -16.61 -0.38 -12.13
CA THR A 374 -15.59 0.32 -12.92
C THR A 374 -15.75 -0.03 -14.40
N VAL A 375 -15.30 0.83 -15.31
CA VAL A 375 -15.42 0.59 -16.77
C VAL A 375 -14.11 0.70 -17.52
N SER A 376 -13.07 1.31 -16.93
CA SER A 376 -11.77 1.49 -17.59
C SER A 376 -11.18 0.19 -18.14
N GLN A 377 -11.35 -0.92 -17.42
CA GLN A 377 -10.83 -2.23 -17.83
C GLN A 377 -11.51 -2.77 -19.10
N ASP A 378 -12.80 -2.48 -19.30
CA ASP A 378 -13.54 -3.01 -20.44
C ASP A 378 -13.24 -2.21 -21.71
N ILE A 379 -13.09 -0.88 -21.57
CA ILE A 379 -12.59 -0.02 -22.66
C ILE A 379 -11.16 -0.41 -23.05
N TRP A 380 -10.32 -0.75 -22.07
CA TRP A 380 -8.97 -1.20 -22.35
C TRP A 380 -8.97 -2.52 -23.13
N LYS A 381 -9.74 -3.53 -22.69
CA LYS A 381 -9.87 -4.83 -23.37
C LYS A 381 -10.38 -4.69 -24.80
N ALA A 382 -11.40 -3.85 -25.02
CA ALA A 382 -11.96 -3.61 -26.34
C ALA A 382 -10.96 -2.98 -27.33
N LYS A 383 -9.88 -2.36 -26.84
CA LYS A 383 -8.83 -1.76 -27.67
C LYS A 383 -7.56 -2.61 -27.78
N HIS A 384 -7.42 -3.63 -26.94
CA HIS A 384 -6.24 -4.49 -26.85
C HIS A 384 -6.66 -5.96 -26.73
N GLU A 385 -7.35 -6.47 -27.76
CA GLU A 385 -7.97 -7.81 -27.76
C GLU A 385 -6.95 -8.94 -27.50
N ASP A 386 -5.71 -8.76 -27.93
CA ASP A 386 -4.62 -9.75 -27.83
C ASP A 386 -3.73 -9.58 -26.59
N GLU A 387 -4.01 -8.62 -25.70
CA GLU A 387 -3.17 -8.33 -24.53
C GLU A 387 -3.85 -8.65 -23.18
N GLU A 388 -3.05 -9.09 -22.21
CA GLU A 388 -3.54 -9.32 -20.84
C GLU A 388 -3.85 -8.00 -20.12
N CYS A 389 -5.13 -7.75 -19.83
CA CYS A 389 -5.55 -6.55 -19.12
C CYS A 389 -5.07 -6.55 -17.67
N ARG A 390 -4.25 -5.56 -17.31
CA ARG A 390 -3.74 -5.38 -15.94
C ARG A 390 -4.70 -4.63 -15.01
N MET A 391 -5.78 -4.08 -15.55
CA MET A 391 -6.82 -3.45 -14.74
C MET A 391 -7.77 -4.51 -14.20
N LYS A 392 -8.07 -4.44 -12.89
CA LYS A 392 -9.07 -5.30 -12.27
C LYS A 392 -10.45 -4.66 -12.40
N HIS A 393 -11.45 -5.48 -12.67
CA HIS A 393 -12.85 -5.05 -12.59
C HIS A 393 -13.23 -4.93 -11.10
N HIS A 394 -13.74 -3.77 -10.68
CA HIS A 394 -14.20 -3.56 -9.31
C HIS A 394 -15.69 -3.22 -9.24
N LYS A 395 -16.34 -3.71 -8.19
CA LYS A 395 -17.72 -3.37 -7.79
C LYS A 395 -17.69 -2.68 -6.42
N HIS A 396 -18.47 -1.61 -6.26
CA HIS A 396 -18.56 -0.88 -5.00
C HIS A 396 -19.36 -1.68 -3.97
N TYR A 397 -18.83 -1.80 -2.75
CA TYR A 397 -19.33 -2.66 -1.70
C TYR A 397 -19.24 -2.00 -0.33
N ARG A 398 -20.20 -2.28 0.55
CA ARG A 398 -20.20 -1.82 1.95
C ARG A 398 -20.46 -2.95 2.91
N LEU A 399 -19.75 -2.91 4.03
CA LEU A 399 -19.90 -3.84 5.15
C LEU A 399 -20.00 -3.05 6.45
N VAL A 400 -20.99 -3.38 7.28
CA VAL A 400 -21.14 -2.84 8.64
C VAL A 400 -21.00 -3.97 9.65
N VAL A 401 -20.13 -3.76 10.63
CA VAL A 401 -19.89 -4.68 11.74
C VAL A 401 -20.10 -3.96 13.07
N LYS A 402 -20.51 -4.73 14.09
CA LYS A 402 -20.88 -4.21 15.40
C LYS A 402 -19.69 -3.60 16.16
N GLU A 403 -18.51 -4.20 16.02
CA GLU A 403 -17.35 -3.90 16.83
C GLU A 403 -16.53 -2.73 16.24
N VAL A 404 -16.19 -1.75 17.08
CA VAL A 404 -15.26 -0.66 16.75
C VAL A 404 -13.92 -0.93 17.43
N GLY A 405 -12.97 -1.50 16.68
CA GLY A 405 -11.68 -1.95 17.21
C GLY A 405 -10.67 -0.82 17.47
N VAL A 406 -9.77 -1.06 18.43
CA VAL A 406 -8.59 -0.24 18.69
C VAL A 406 -7.41 -0.83 17.89
N PRO A 407 -6.70 -0.04 17.07
CA PRO A 407 -5.52 -0.53 16.34
C PRO A 407 -4.48 -1.14 17.28
N LEU A 408 -3.96 -2.33 16.97
CA LEU A 408 -3.01 -3.04 17.84
C LEU A 408 -1.75 -2.24 18.12
N ARG A 409 -1.31 -1.34 17.22
CA ARG A 409 -0.21 -0.38 17.47
C ARG A 409 -0.40 0.48 18.73
N ARG A 410 -1.60 0.51 19.33
CA ARG A 410 -1.90 1.21 20.60
C ARG A 410 -1.77 0.31 21.84
N PHE A 411 -1.19 -0.88 21.71
CA PHE A 411 -0.92 -1.77 22.85
C PHE A 411 -0.16 -1.04 23.96
N GLU A 412 -0.28 -1.49 25.20
CA GLU A 412 0.30 -0.84 26.38
C GLU A 412 1.71 -1.34 26.69
N ASN A 413 1.89 -2.66 26.64
CA ASN A 413 3.15 -3.36 26.92
C ASN A 413 3.22 -4.68 26.13
N GLY A 414 4.39 -5.31 26.11
CA GLY A 414 4.65 -6.58 25.43
C GLY A 414 3.75 -7.71 25.91
N LYS A 415 3.34 -7.73 27.18
CA LYS A 415 2.40 -8.73 27.70
C LYS A 415 1.04 -8.60 27.04
N GLN A 416 0.53 -7.38 26.91
CA GLN A 416 -0.71 -7.11 26.19
C GLN A 416 -0.57 -7.48 24.71
N LEU A 417 0.55 -7.15 24.06
CA LEU A 417 0.81 -7.54 22.67
C LEU A 417 0.65 -9.05 22.49
N VAL A 418 1.37 -9.86 23.26
CA VAL A 418 1.32 -11.33 23.16
C VAL A 418 -0.08 -11.87 23.51
N SER A 419 -0.78 -11.26 24.47
CA SER A 419 -2.17 -11.63 24.81
C SER A 419 -3.15 -11.40 23.66
N ILE A 420 -2.97 -10.36 22.85
CA ILE A 420 -3.83 -10.10 21.69
C ILE A 420 -3.54 -11.13 20.58
N PHE A 421 -2.27 -11.47 20.35
CA PHE A 421 -1.90 -12.55 19.44
C PHE A 421 -2.50 -13.89 19.86
N TYR A 422 -2.45 -14.22 21.15
CA TYR A 422 -3.11 -15.41 21.70
C TYR A 422 -4.61 -15.45 21.36
N ASP A 423 -5.35 -14.35 21.62
CA ASP A 423 -6.78 -14.28 21.32
C ASP A 423 -7.06 -14.43 19.81
N CYS A 424 -6.23 -13.84 18.93
CA CYS A 424 -6.38 -13.95 17.47
C CYS A 424 -6.04 -15.34 16.94
N VAL A 425 -5.05 -16.03 17.50
CA VAL A 425 -4.76 -17.44 17.17
C VAL A 425 -5.95 -18.32 17.53
N LEU A 426 -6.60 -18.10 18.67
CA LEU A 426 -7.83 -18.81 19.04
C LEU A 426 -9.03 -18.47 18.14
N ALA A 427 -9.13 -17.22 17.69
CA ALA A 427 -10.17 -16.83 16.72
C ALA A 427 -10.02 -17.60 15.41
N HIS A 428 -8.78 -17.70 14.91
CA HIS A 428 -8.46 -18.47 13.71
C HIS A 428 -8.64 -19.98 13.92
N GLU A 429 -8.22 -20.53 15.07
CA GLU A 429 -8.49 -21.93 15.46
C GLU A 429 -10.00 -22.22 15.41
N SER A 430 -10.81 -21.34 16.01
CA SER A 430 -12.26 -21.50 16.01
C SER A 430 -12.86 -21.41 14.61
N ALA A 431 -12.34 -20.55 13.72
CA ALA A 431 -12.80 -20.47 12.34
C ALA A 431 -12.47 -21.76 11.57
N TYR A 432 -11.26 -22.26 11.75
CA TYR A 432 -10.81 -23.50 11.10
C TYR A 432 -11.61 -24.71 11.59
N LEU A 433 -11.71 -24.92 12.90
CA LEU A 433 -12.34 -26.11 13.48
C LEU A 433 -13.86 -26.13 13.35
N LYS A 434 -14.53 -24.97 13.42
CA LYS A 434 -16.01 -24.91 13.39
C LYS A 434 -16.59 -24.68 12.00
N ALA A 435 -15.84 -24.02 11.13
CA ALA A 435 -16.34 -23.55 9.84
C ALA A 435 -15.48 -23.99 8.65
N GLY A 436 -14.32 -24.63 8.89
CA GLY A 436 -13.41 -25.06 7.83
C GLY A 436 -12.81 -23.89 7.05
N VAL A 437 -12.58 -22.74 7.68
CA VAL A 437 -12.11 -21.51 7.00
C VAL A 437 -10.67 -21.17 7.40
N ILE A 438 -9.84 -20.87 6.40
CA ILE A 438 -8.48 -20.31 6.54
C ILE A 438 -8.49 -18.84 6.12
N HIS A 439 -7.83 -17.96 6.89
CA HIS A 439 -7.90 -16.51 6.68
C HIS A 439 -7.10 -15.99 5.47
N ARG A 440 -5.89 -16.50 5.22
CA ARG A 440 -4.97 -16.16 4.12
C ARG A 440 -4.43 -14.72 4.07
N ASP A 441 -4.68 -13.91 5.09
CA ASP A 441 -4.19 -12.53 5.15
C ASP A 441 -3.91 -12.06 6.59
N ILE A 442 -3.25 -12.91 7.38
CA ILE A 442 -2.80 -12.52 8.72
C ILE A 442 -1.67 -11.50 8.57
N SER A 443 -1.94 -10.28 9.00
CA SER A 443 -1.04 -9.14 8.86
C SER A 443 -1.15 -8.19 10.05
N SER A 444 -0.16 -7.31 10.21
CA SER A 444 -0.19 -6.29 11.28
C SER A 444 -1.42 -5.35 11.24
N GLY A 445 -2.10 -5.23 10.09
CA GLY A 445 -3.30 -4.39 9.91
C GLY A 445 -4.60 -5.06 10.35
N ASN A 446 -4.62 -6.39 10.43
CA ASN A 446 -5.84 -7.19 10.57
C ASN A 446 -6.09 -7.69 12.00
N LEU A 447 -5.23 -7.30 12.94
CA LEU A 447 -5.39 -7.57 14.37
C LEU A 447 -5.76 -6.27 15.11
N LEU A 448 -6.93 -6.28 15.74
CA LEU A 448 -7.43 -5.17 16.56
C LEU A 448 -7.61 -5.61 18.01
N MET A 449 -7.71 -4.61 18.89
CA MET A 449 -8.01 -4.80 20.31
C MET A 449 -9.42 -4.32 20.61
N LEU A 450 -10.20 -5.12 21.31
CA LEU A 450 -11.53 -4.75 21.78
C LEU A 450 -11.54 -4.48 23.28
N PRO A 451 -11.91 -3.26 23.71
CA PRO A 451 -12.07 -2.94 25.12
C PRO A 451 -13.19 -3.77 25.74
N LYS A 452 -12.92 -4.34 26.91
CA LYS A 452 -13.88 -5.06 27.75
C LYS A 452 -13.76 -4.57 29.17
N LYS A 453 -14.85 -4.06 29.74
CA LYS A 453 -14.90 -3.70 31.16
C LYS A 453 -15.22 -4.94 31.98
N LEU A 454 -14.35 -5.30 32.91
CA LEU A 454 -14.62 -6.39 33.85
C LEU A 454 -15.64 -5.96 34.91
N PRO A 455 -16.28 -6.91 35.63
CA PRO A 455 -17.16 -6.59 36.76
C PRO A 455 -16.49 -5.72 37.84
N SER A 456 -15.16 -5.84 37.99
CA SER A 456 -14.35 -4.99 38.88
C SER A 456 -14.21 -3.53 38.42
N GLY A 457 -14.74 -3.18 37.25
CA GLY A 457 -14.58 -1.87 36.63
C GLY A 457 -13.27 -1.70 35.84
N ARG A 458 -12.31 -2.62 35.98
CA ARG A 458 -11.04 -2.59 35.24
C ARG A 458 -11.27 -2.80 33.75
N LEU A 459 -10.66 -1.95 32.93
CA LEU A 459 -10.65 -2.10 31.47
C LEU A 459 -9.57 -3.11 31.08
N VAL A 460 -9.94 -4.12 30.30
CA VAL A 460 -9.02 -5.06 29.66
C VAL A 460 -9.27 -5.07 28.16
N TYR A 461 -8.37 -5.67 27.38
CA TYR A 461 -8.51 -5.77 25.94
C TYR A 461 -8.50 -7.24 25.51
N ARG A 462 -9.27 -7.55 24.46
CA ARG A 462 -9.31 -8.86 23.80
C ARG A 462 -8.92 -8.71 22.33
N GLY A 463 -8.31 -9.73 21.75
CA GLY A 463 -8.02 -9.74 20.31
C GLY A 463 -9.28 -9.84 19.45
N LEU A 464 -9.25 -9.17 18.31
CA LEU A 464 -10.23 -9.23 17.24
C LEU A 464 -9.47 -9.41 15.92
N LEU A 465 -9.74 -10.52 15.24
CA LEU A 465 -9.19 -10.83 13.93
C LEU A 465 -10.17 -10.41 12.82
N THR A 466 -9.76 -9.46 11.98
CA THR A 466 -10.60 -8.81 10.97
C THR A 466 -10.11 -9.06 9.55
N ASP A 467 -10.89 -8.62 8.55
CA ASP A 467 -10.55 -8.65 7.13
C ASP A 467 -10.57 -10.05 6.50
N TRP A 468 -11.74 -10.70 6.57
CA TRP A 468 -11.94 -12.09 6.15
C TRP A 468 -12.21 -12.25 4.64
N GLU A 469 -12.11 -11.18 3.86
CA GLU A 469 -12.45 -11.18 2.44
C GLU A 469 -11.57 -12.10 1.58
N LEU A 470 -10.33 -12.31 2.02
CA LEU A 470 -9.38 -13.20 1.35
C LEU A 470 -9.46 -14.62 1.92
N SER A 471 -10.37 -14.93 2.83
CA SER A 471 -10.46 -16.27 3.41
C SER A 471 -10.93 -17.32 2.39
N LYS A 472 -10.78 -18.60 2.73
CA LYS A 472 -11.22 -19.72 1.89
C LYS A 472 -11.69 -20.89 2.74
N ARG A 473 -12.72 -21.60 2.25
CA ARG A 473 -13.21 -22.85 2.82
C ARG A 473 -12.32 -24.02 2.36
N VAL A 474 -11.88 -24.86 3.29
CA VAL A 474 -10.98 -26.01 3.05
C VAL A 474 -11.65 -27.08 2.18
N GLU A 475 -12.96 -27.31 2.36
CA GLU A 475 -13.71 -28.33 1.62
C GLU A 475 -13.84 -28.06 0.11
N GLN A 476 -13.61 -26.82 -0.32
CA GLN A 476 -13.66 -26.43 -1.75
C GLN A 476 -12.32 -26.62 -2.48
N GLU A 477 -11.32 -27.28 -1.88
CA GLU A 477 -10.01 -27.50 -2.51
C GLU A 477 -10.01 -28.59 -3.61
N GLY A 478 -11.02 -29.45 -3.66
CA GLY A 478 -11.05 -30.61 -4.57
C GLY A 478 -11.65 -30.41 -5.96
N GLU A 479 -12.44 -29.35 -6.19
CA GLU A 479 -13.34 -29.29 -7.37
C GLU A 479 -12.96 -28.25 -8.45
N THR A 480 -11.92 -27.42 -8.26
CA THR A 480 -11.70 -26.26 -9.16
C THR A 480 -10.24 -26.05 -9.61
N PRO A 481 -10.01 -25.68 -10.90
CA PRO A 481 -8.69 -25.26 -11.36
C PRO A 481 -8.15 -24.12 -10.51
N ARG A 482 -6.91 -24.27 -10.04
CA ARG A 482 -6.19 -23.30 -9.20
C ARG A 482 -6.12 -21.96 -9.94
N HIS A 483 -6.89 -20.96 -9.52
CA HIS A 483 -6.54 -19.58 -9.85
C HIS A 483 -5.39 -19.17 -8.92
N PRO A 484 -4.19 -18.90 -9.46
CA PRO A 484 -3.03 -18.50 -8.67
C PRO A 484 -3.12 -17.00 -8.39
N ASP A 485 -4.18 -16.54 -7.75
CA ASP A 485 -4.14 -15.24 -7.12
C ASP A 485 -3.50 -15.44 -5.76
N ARG A 486 -2.19 -15.18 -5.70
CA ARG A 486 -1.44 -15.02 -4.47
C ARG A 486 -1.99 -13.80 -3.74
N THR A 487 -3.06 -14.03 -3.01
CA THR A 487 -3.76 -13.04 -2.22
C THR A 487 -3.15 -12.97 -0.82
N GLY A 488 -2.98 -11.77 -0.29
CA GLY A 488 -2.49 -11.53 1.07
C GLY A 488 -1.31 -10.58 1.12
N THR A 489 -1.01 -10.09 2.31
CA THR A 489 0.06 -9.12 2.57
C THR A 489 1.40 -9.83 2.59
N TRP A 490 2.13 -9.79 1.46
CA TRP A 490 3.34 -10.58 1.22
C TRP A 490 4.44 -10.40 2.29
N GLN A 491 4.54 -9.23 2.94
CA GLN A 491 5.48 -9.03 4.04
C GLN A 491 5.29 -10.00 5.21
N PHE A 492 4.06 -10.49 5.42
CA PHE A 492 3.72 -11.41 6.51
C PHE A 492 3.55 -12.86 6.05
N MET A 493 3.47 -13.09 4.74
CA MET A 493 3.34 -14.43 4.17
C MET A 493 4.53 -15.33 4.55
N SER A 494 4.26 -16.63 4.73
CA SER A 494 5.28 -17.61 5.11
C SER A 494 6.37 -17.76 4.06
N VAL A 495 7.58 -18.11 4.47
CA VAL A 495 8.70 -18.37 3.56
C VAL A 495 8.33 -19.46 2.54
N ASN A 496 7.67 -20.53 2.99
CA ASN A 496 7.22 -21.61 2.13
C ASN A 496 6.20 -21.14 1.07
N ALA A 497 5.18 -20.37 1.46
CA ALA A 497 4.20 -19.83 0.51
C ALA A 497 4.83 -18.77 -0.41
N LEU A 498 5.82 -18.01 0.06
CA LEU A 498 6.53 -17.03 -0.75
C LEU A 498 7.37 -17.70 -1.84
N ASN A 499 8.03 -18.82 -1.53
CA ASN A 499 8.90 -19.54 -2.46
C ASN A 499 8.17 -20.56 -3.33
N ASN A 500 6.94 -20.95 -2.96
CA ASN A 500 6.09 -21.87 -3.71
C ASN A 500 4.76 -21.20 -4.08
N PRO A 501 4.71 -20.34 -5.11
CA PRO A 501 3.54 -19.49 -5.42
C PRO A 501 2.23 -20.24 -5.70
N HIS A 502 2.29 -21.52 -6.06
CA HIS A 502 1.12 -22.35 -6.36
C HIS A 502 0.66 -23.23 -5.19
N LYS A 503 1.34 -23.16 -4.05
CA LYS A 503 1.02 -23.94 -2.86
C LYS A 503 -0.26 -23.38 -2.20
N PRO A 504 -1.23 -24.24 -1.82
CA PRO A 504 -2.31 -23.84 -0.92
C PRO A 504 -1.78 -23.38 0.44
N ILE A 505 -2.38 -22.31 0.97
CA ILE A 505 -2.07 -21.82 2.32
C ILE A 505 -2.63 -22.81 3.33
N SER A 506 -1.78 -23.22 4.28
CA SER A 506 -2.07 -24.21 5.32
C SER A 506 -1.86 -23.64 6.71
N ILE A 507 -2.21 -24.39 7.76
CA ILE A 507 -2.08 -23.92 9.15
C ILE A 507 -0.64 -23.48 9.51
N PRO A 508 0.43 -24.22 9.18
CA PRO A 508 1.79 -23.74 9.41
C PRO A 508 2.08 -22.35 8.80
N ASP A 509 1.51 -22.05 7.63
CA ASP A 509 1.71 -20.77 6.95
C ASP A 509 1.00 -19.61 7.68
N GLU A 510 -0.22 -19.84 8.17
CA GLU A 510 -0.96 -18.87 9.00
C GLU A 510 -0.25 -18.59 10.32
N LEU A 511 0.26 -19.65 10.97
CA LEU A 511 1.02 -19.56 12.22
C LEU A 511 2.33 -18.78 12.03
N GLU A 512 3.02 -18.99 10.91
CA GLU A 512 4.21 -18.20 10.57
C GLU A 512 3.86 -16.72 10.31
N SER A 513 2.70 -16.46 9.71
CA SER A 513 2.21 -15.10 9.49
C SER A 513 1.90 -14.36 10.80
N PHE A 514 1.40 -15.06 11.82
CA PHE A 514 1.30 -14.53 13.19
C PHE A 514 2.67 -14.19 13.79
N PHE A 515 3.68 -15.04 13.59
CA PHE A 515 5.04 -14.78 14.05
C PHE A 515 5.62 -13.51 13.41
N HIS A 516 5.55 -13.39 12.07
CA HIS A 516 6.05 -12.21 11.34
C HIS A 516 5.33 -10.94 11.77
N SER A 517 4.01 -11.02 11.98
CA SER A 517 3.20 -9.90 12.48
C SER A 517 3.59 -9.49 13.90
N MET A 518 3.92 -10.43 14.78
CA MET A 518 4.37 -10.12 16.14
C MET A 518 5.75 -9.46 16.14
N LEU A 519 6.67 -9.96 15.32
CA LEU A 519 8.00 -9.37 15.12
C LEU A 519 7.91 -7.92 14.63
N TRP A 520 6.99 -7.64 13.70
CA TRP A 520 6.74 -6.29 13.20
C TRP A 520 6.36 -5.30 14.30
N PHE A 521 5.54 -5.71 15.27
CA PHE A 521 5.22 -4.86 16.42
C PHE A 521 6.38 -4.75 17.41
N ALA A 522 7.04 -5.87 17.71
CA ALA A 522 8.14 -5.89 18.67
C ALA A 522 9.29 -4.99 18.24
N ILE A 523 9.77 -5.11 17.00
CA ILE A 523 10.91 -4.32 16.49
C ILE A 523 10.60 -2.82 16.39
N ARG A 524 9.33 -2.43 16.28
CA ARG A 524 8.96 -1.02 16.15
C ARG A 524 8.77 -0.34 17.50
N TRP A 525 8.35 -1.08 18.52
CA TRP A 525 7.84 -0.47 19.76
C TRP A 525 8.42 -1.05 21.06
N LEU A 526 9.22 -2.11 21.04
CA LEU A 526 9.89 -2.63 22.23
C LEU A 526 11.39 -2.31 22.21
N PRO A 527 12.06 -2.21 23.38
CA PRO A 527 13.49 -1.93 23.44
C PRO A 527 14.30 -3.09 22.86
N HIS A 528 15.27 -2.82 22.00
CA HIS A 528 16.09 -3.84 21.34
C HIS A 528 17.49 -3.33 20.97
N ASN A 529 18.38 -4.24 20.55
CA ASN A 529 19.75 -3.92 20.09
C ASN A 529 19.88 -3.66 18.58
N SER A 530 18.79 -3.48 17.82
CA SER A 530 18.88 -3.05 16.43
C SER A 530 19.22 -1.56 16.32
N ASP A 531 20.38 -1.24 15.74
CA ASP A 531 20.86 0.14 15.57
C ASP A 531 20.11 0.92 14.48
N ASN A 532 19.53 0.22 13.50
CA ASN A 532 18.79 0.83 12.38
C ASN A 532 17.52 0.03 12.07
N VAL A 533 16.41 0.42 12.72
CA VAL A 533 15.09 -0.20 12.51
C VAL A 533 14.61 -0.05 11.07
N GLY A 534 14.86 1.07 10.40
CA GLY A 534 14.49 1.25 8.99
C GLY A 534 15.17 0.22 8.09
N LYS A 535 16.48 0.01 8.24
CA LYS A 535 17.22 -1.00 7.48
C LYS A 535 16.78 -2.42 7.83
N PHE A 536 16.52 -2.72 9.10
CA PHE A 536 15.97 -4.02 9.51
C PHE A 536 14.64 -4.31 8.82
N MET A 537 13.73 -3.34 8.88
CA MET A 537 12.39 -3.46 8.32
C MET A 537 12.45 -3.69 6.81
N PHE A 538 13.31 -2.95 6.12
CA PHE A 538 13.53 -3.17 4.69
C PHE A 538 14.07 -4.57 4.42
N GLN A 539 15.19 -4.96 5.04
CA GLN A 539 15.86 -6.22 4.74
C GLN A 539 15.04 -7.47 5.13
N TYR A 540 14.24 -7.39 6.18
CA TYR A 540 13.44 -8.53 6.66
C TYR A 540 12.06 -8.59 5.99
N PHE A 541 11.35 -7.46 5.91
CA PHE A 541 9.96 -7.42 5.45
C PHE A 541 9.81 -6.98 4.00
N ASP A 542 10.65 -6.06 3.50
CA ASP A 542 10.45 -5.41 2.19
C ASP A 542 11.45 -5.80 1.09
N ALA A 543 12.51 -6.57 1.38
CA ALA A 543 13.56 -6.97 0.43
C ALA A 543 13.25 -8.24 -0.39
N GLY A 544 11.98 -8.59 -0.60
CA GLY A 544 11.61 -9.71 -1.47
C GLY A 544 12.00 -9.45 -2.93
N CYS A 545 12.38 -10.48 -3.68
CA CYS A 545 12.59 -10.33 -5.12
C CYS A 545 11.29 -10.54 -5.89
N THR A 546 11.12 -9.85 -7.01
CA THR A 546 9.96 -10.04 -7.89
C THR A 546 10.37 -10.61 -9.23
N GLU A 547 9.75 -11.69 -9.66
CA GLU A 547 9.78 -12.11 -11.06
C GLU A 547 8.65 -11.40 -11.81
N ASN A 548 9.01 -10.66 -12.86
CA ASN A 548 8.11 -9.88 -13.72
C ASN A 548 7.22 -8.85 -12.99
N GLY A 549 7.59 -8.45 -11.76
CA GLY A 549 6.81 -7.54 -10.92
C GLY A 549 5.47 -8.11 -10.43
N LYS A 550 5.21 -9.41 -10.66
CA LYS A 550 3.96 -10.09 -10.31
C LYS A 550 4.14 -11.12 -9.19
N VAL A 551 5.28 -11.80 -9.15
CA VAL A 551 5.54 -12.91 -8.23
C VAL A 551 6.64 -12.51 -7.26
N TYR A 552 6.30 -12.30 -6.00
CA TYR A 552 7.28 -12.08 -4.93
C TYR A 552 8.01 -13.39 -4.57
N TYR A 553 9.21 -13.33 -4.05
CA TYR A 553 9.84 -14.48 -3.42
C TYR A 553 10.44 -14.02 -2.11
N CYS A 554 10.72 -14.97 -1.22
CA CYS A 554 11.19 -14.65 0.10
C CYS A 554 12.52 -13.89 0.03
N GLY A 555 12.63 -12.80 0.79
CA GLY A 555 13.91 -12.13 1.01
C GLY A 555 14.89 -13.01 1.77
N THR A 556 16.19 -12.82 1.53
CA THR A 556 17.27 -13.64 2.10
C THR A 556 17.28 -13.66 3.63
N ASN A 557 17.03 -12.52 4.28
CA ASN A 557 17.08 -12.43 5.75
C ASN A 557 15.92 -13.18 6.42
N LYS A 558 14.71 -13.11 5.84
CA LYS A 558 13.55 -13.84 6.36
C LYS A 558 13.76 -15.35 6.21
N GLN A 559 14.23 -15.79 5.03
CA GLN A 559 14.61 -17.19 4.78
C GLN A 559 15.66 -17.68 5.80
N ALA A 560 16.79 -16.97 5.90
CA ALA A 560 17.89 -17.34 6.79
C ALA A 560 17.47 -17.38 8.28
N THR A 561 16.51 -16.54 8.69
CA THR A 561 15.98 -16.55 10.05
C THR A 561 15.29 -17.86 10.39
N LEU A 562 14.47 -18.39 9.46
CA LEU A 562 13.75 -19.63 9.70
C LEU A 562 14.66 -20.85 9.54
N ASP A 563 15.56 -20.84 8.57
CA ASP A 563 16.52 -21.93 8.38
C ASP A 563 17.47 -22.09 9.57
N SER A 564 17.92 -20.97 10.15
CA SER A 564 18.85 -20.96 11.29
C SER A 564 18.15 -20.89 12.65
N ALA A 565 16.83 -20.82 12.70
CA ALA A 565 16.03 -20.56 13.90
C ALA A 565 16.54 -19.36 14.74
N THR A 566 17.12 -18.35 14.10
CA THR A 566 17.81 -17.24 14.78
C THR A 566 17.45 -15.89 14.16
N LEU A 567 16.89 -14.99 14.95
CA LEU A 567 16.69 -13.58 14.57
C LEU A 567 17.98 -12.78 14.72
N ARG A 568 18.32 -11.99 13.71
CA ARG A 568 19.56 -11.20 13.66
C ARG A 568 19.32 -9.74 13.30
N THR A 569 20.13 -8.84 13.86
CA THR A 569 20.15 -7.43 13.48
C THR A 569 20.88 -7.23 12.15
N ASN A 570 20.88 -6.00 11.63
CA ASN A 570 21.64 -5.63 10.43
C ASN A 570 23.16 -5.78 10.58
N ALA A 571 23.68 -5.81 11.82
CA ALA A 571 25.07 -6.10 12.12
C ALA A 571 25.35 -7.62 12.23
N ASN A 572 24.39 -8.46 11.84
CA ASN A 572 24.47 -9.92 11.86
C ASN A 572 24.69 -10.52 13.27
N ILE A 573 24.37 -9.78 14.33
CA ILE A 573 24.36 -10.27 15.71
C ILE A 573 22.94 -10.70 16.12
N PRO A 574 22.75 -11.57 17.14
CA PRO A 574 21.43 -11.96 17.60
C PRO A 574 20.59 -10.73 17.99
N LEU A 575 19.39 -10.61 17.42
CA LEU A 575 18.43 -9.60 17.83
C LEU A 575 17.89 -9.98 19.22
N ARG A 576 18.01 -9.06 20.17
CA ARG A 576 17.49 -9.24 21.53
C ARG A 576 16.65 -8.03 21.91
N PHE A 577 15.58 -8.32 22.63
CA PHE A 577 14.71 -7.33 23.26
C PHE A 577 15.09 -7.15 24.74
N PHE A 578 14.90 -5.96 25.29
CA PHE A 578 15.32 -5.61 26.64
C PHE A 578 14.16 -5.04 27.46
N ASN A 579 14.22 -5.22 28.78
CA ASN A 579 13.22 -4.68 29.71
C ASN A 579 13.21 -3.13 29.78
N ARG A 580 14.24 -2.50 29.22
CA ARG A 580 14.45 -1.06 29.20
C ARG A 580 15.29 -0.66 27.99
N PRO A 581 15.20 0.60 27.51
CA PRO A 581 16.10 1.13 26.49
C PRO A 581 17.57 0.93 26.85
N LEU A 582 18.37 0.47 25.91
CA LEU A 582 19.82 0.46 26.06
C LEU A 582 20.35 1.91 26.05
N PRO A 583 21.40 2.22 26.85
CA PRO A 583 22.11 3.49 26.72
C PRO A 583 22.60 3.65 25.28
N LYS A 584 22.27 4.78 24.63
CA LYS A 584 22.75 5.05 23.28
C LYS A 584 24.28 5.05 23.30
N ARG A 585 24.92 4.19 22.49
CA ARG A 585 26.35 4.32 22.20
C ARG A 585 26.57 5.66 21.50
N THR A 586 27.04 6.66 22.24
CA THR A 586 27.52 7.90 21.62
C THR A 586 28.80 7.58 20.87
N SER A 587 28.90 8.03 19.63
CA SER A 587 30.09 7.95 18.77
C SER A 587 31.26 8.83 19.26
N LYS A 588 31.40 9.03 20.57
CA LYS A 588 32.56 9.63 21.23
C LYS A 588 32.88 8.80 22.46
N GLY A 589 34.11 8.26 22.47
CA GLY A 589 34.58 7.25 23.40
C GLY A 589 34.72 7.71 24.85
N LEU A 590 34.81 6.68 25.70
CA LEU A 590 35.29 6.57 27.09
C LEU A 590 35.00 7.71 28.08
N PRO A 591 34.56 7.38 29.31
CA PRO A 591 34.52 8.35 30.40
C PRO A 591 35.95 8.73 30.82
N VAL A 592 36.25 10.02 30.78
CA VAL A 592 37.52 10.59 31.26
C VAL A 592 37.49 10.57 32.80
N HIS A 593 38.28 9.69 33.40
CA HIS A 593 38.78 9.90 34.74
C HIS A 593 39.80 11.05 34.70
N GLN A 594 39.49 12.14 35.41
CA GLN A 594 40.47 13.16 35.77
C GLN A 594 41.40 12.55 36.82
N ASP A 595 42.71 12.57 36.56
CA ASP A 595 43.75 12.79 37.57
C ASP A 595 45.11 13.03 36.90
N ALA A 596 45.98 13.70 37.65
CA ALA A 596 47.00 14.63 37.19
C ALA A 596 48.41 14.06 36.95
N SER A 597 49.20 14.83 36.17
CA SER A 597 50.66 15.00 36.21
C SER A 597 51.61 13.91 35.64
N GLY A 598 52.59 14.35 34.83
CA GLY A 598 53.88 13.67 34.61
C GLY A 598 54.30 13.45 33.15
N ASP A 599 55.49 13.95 32.77
CA ASP A 599 56.13 14.00 31.44
C ASP A 599 56.38 12.66 30.68
N PRO A 600 56.64 12.68 29.34
CA PRO A 600 57.05 11.54 28.50
C PRO A 600 58.60 11.33 28.54
N PRO A 601 59.27 10.32 27.90
CA PRO A 601 58.88 9.47 26.75
C PRO A 601 59.41 8.00 26.73
N SER A 602 58.96 7.18 25.75
CA SER A 602 59.76 6.27 24.88
C SER A 602 58.95 5.07 24.33
N HIS A 603 59.01 4.85 23.00
CA HIS A 603 58.51 3.66 22.27
C HIS A 603 59.38 2.40 22.54
N PRO A 604 59.06 1.15 22.12
CA PRO A 604 57.96 0.65 21.26
C PRO A 604 57.28 -0.67 21.73
N HIS A 605 56.18 -1.05 21.07
CA HIS A 605 55.83 -2.41 20.55
C HIS A 605 54.31 -2.64 20.55
N LYS A 606 53.80 -2.95 19.35
CA LYS A 606 52.39 -3.29 19.06
C LYS A 606 51.98 -4.55 19.84
N ALA A 607 51.03 -4.39 20.74
CA ALA A 607 50.07 -5.44 21.07
C ALA A 607 48.84 -5.30 20.14
N PRO A 608 48.18 -6.39 19.73
CA PRO A 608 46.89 -6.30 19.05
C PRO A 608 45.89 -5.57 19.98
N PRO A 609 44.93 -4.80 19.43
CA PRO A 609 43.93 -4.17 20.28
C PRO A 609 43.15 -5.25 21.03
N PRO A 610 42.82 -5.06 22.32
CA PRO A 610 42.03 -6.02 23.06
C PRO A 610 40.68 -6.18 22.37
N GLU A 611 40.22 -7.43 22.25
CA GLU A 611 38.85 -7.74 21.87
C GLU A 611 37.91 -6.89 22.73
N VAL A 612 37.07 -6.11 22.05
CA VAL A 612 36.10 -5.25 22.71
C VAL A 612 35.10 -6.16 23.41
N ASP A 613 35.21 -6.23 24.72
CA ASP A 613 34.34 -6.98 25.61
C ASP A 613 32.87 -6.63 25.29
N MET A 614 32.18 -7.58 24.65
CA MET A 614 30.76 -7.45 24.39
C MET A 614 30.07 -7.56 25.73
N CYS A 615 29.74 -6.41 26.32
CA CYS A 615 28.94 -6.27 27.54
C CYS A 615 27.95 -7.44 27.69
N GLU A 616 28.29 -8.42 28.53
CA GLU A 616 27.44 -9.58 28.77
C GLU A 616 26.18 -9.08 29.49
N TRP A 617 25.09 -8.93 28.74
CA TRP A 617 23.80 -8.56 29.31
C TRP A 617 23.31 -9.68 30.22
N SER A 618 22.93 -9.32 31.44
CA SER A 618 22.37 -10.26 32.41
C SER A 618 21.03 -10.80 31.90
N LYS A 619 20.60 -11.98 32.38
CA LYS A 619 19.28 -12.54 32.00
C LYS A 619 18.14 -11.61 32.44
N GLU A 620 18.37 -10.86 33.51
CA GLU A 620 17.46 -9.91 34.13
C GLU A 620 17.23 -8.67 33.25
N ASP A 621 18.15 -8.37 32.33
CA ASP A 621 18.00 -7.27 31.36
C ASP A 621 17.13 -7.67 30.15
N LEU A 622 16.94 -8.96 29.90
CA LEU A 622 16.26 -9.46 28.71
C LEU A 622 14.74 -9.42 28.86
N HIS A 623 14.09 -8.94 27.80
CA HIS A 623 12.64 -8.90 27.72
C HIS A 623 12.03 -10.30 27.61
N PRO A 624 10.90 -10.61 28.28
CA PRO A 624 10.27 -11.93 28.20
C PRO A 624 9.86 -12.35 26.79
N ILE A 625 9.60 -11.39 25.89
CA ILE A 625 9.30 -11.66 24.48
C ILE A 625 10.41 -12.43 23.75
N ASN A 626 11.67 -12.38 24.23
CA ASN A 626 12.74 -13.19 23.64
C ASN A 626 12.43 -14.69 23.77
N ALA A 627 11.86 -15.13 24.88
CA ALA A 627 11.47 -16.53 25.08
C ALA A 627 10.33 -16.94 24.14
N VAL A 628 9.39 -16.02 23.87
CA VAL A 628 8.34 -16.21 22.87
C VAL A 628 8.95 -16.43 21.49
N PHE A 629 9.81 -15.52 21.01
CA PHE A 629 10.43 -15.66 19.69
C PHE A 629 11.33 -16.89 19.59
N ALA A 630 12.15 -17.18 20.60
CA ALA A 630 13.02 -18.34 20.62
C ALA A 630 12.24 -19.66 20.55
N GLY A 631 11.15 -19.78 21.32
CA GLY A 631 10.31 -20.98 21.31
C GLY A 631 9.58 -21.17 19.97
N LEU A 632 9.08 -20.09 19.36
CA LEU A 632 8.45 -20.17 18.04
C LEU A 632 9.45 -20.51 16.93
N LEU A 633 10.63 -19.88 16.94
CA LEU A 633 11.71 -20.16 15.98
C LEU A 633 12.24 -21.58 16.08
N ASP A 634 12.29 -22.17 17.27
CA ASP A 634 12.64 -23.58 17.45
C ASP A 634 11.66 -24.50 16.69
N TRP A 635 10.36 -24.18 16.68
CA TRP A 635 9.37 -24.99 15.97
C TRP A 635 9.44 -24.76 14.45
N PHE A 636 9.51 -23.50 14.01
CA PHE A 636 9.64 -23.17 12.58
C PHE A 636 10.93 -23.74 12.00
N GLY A 637 12.07 -23.51 12.65
CA GLY A 637 13.36 -24.04 12.20
C GLY A 637 13.40 -25.57 12.18
N ALA A 638 12.73 -26.24 13.13
CA ALA A 638 12.55 -27.69 13.05
C ALA A 638 11.77 -28.11 11.80
N SER A 639 10.69 -27.40 11.46
CA SER A 639 9.88 -27.66 10.27
C SER A 639 10.65 -27.44 8.97
N TYR A 640 11.35 -26.30 8.83
CA TYR A 640 12.15 -26.01 7.63
C TYR A 640 13.31 -26.99 7.48
N ARG A 641 14.02 -27.30 8.56
CA ARG A 641 15.09 -28.31 8.55
C ARG A 641 14.58 -29.68 8.14
N LEU A 642 13.40 -30.08 8.62
CA LEU A 642 12.78 -31.35 8.24
C LEU A 642 12.47 -31.38 6.74
N ALA A 643 11.91 -30.29 6.19
CA ALA A 643 11.63 -30.18 4.76
C ALA A 643 12.91 -30.27 3.91
N THR A 644 13.97 -29.54 4.28
CA THR A 644 15.27 -29.61 3.58
C THR A 644 15.86 -31.02 3.57
N LEU A 645 15.80 -31.75 4.70
CA LEU A 645 16.30 -33.12 4.80
C LEU A 645 15.46 -34.14 3.99
N GLN A 646 14.22 -33.80 3.65
CA GLN A 646 13.32 -34.60 2.81
C GLN A 646 13.53 -34.30 1.30
N GLU A 647 13.85 -33.05 0.95
CA GLU A 647 14.06 -32.60 -0.44
C GLU A 647 15.38 -33.07 -1.08
N THR A 648 16.38 -33.50 -0.30
CA THR A 648 17.65 -34.08 -0.80
C THR A 648 17.48 -35.38 -1.64
N LYS A 649 16.23 -35.74 -1.96
CA LYS A 649 15.79 -36.85 -2.80
C LYS A 649 15.76 -36.55 -4.31
N GLN A 650 15.80 -35.27 -4.75
CA GLN A 650 15.34 -34.88 -6.10
C GLN A 650 16.28 -33.98 -6.96
N THR A 651 17.59 -33.95 -6.75
CA THR A 651 18.50 -33.36 -7.74
C THR A 651 18.76 -34.32 -8.91
N SER A 652 17.79 -34.44 -9.82
CA SER A 652 18.05 -34.98 -11.16
C SER A 652 18.70 -33.89 -12.02
N VAL A 653 19.91 -34.16 -12.52
CA VAL A 653 20.59 -33.33 -13.52
C VAL A 653 19.69 -33.22 -14.77
N PRO A 654 19.55 -32.05 -15.43
CA PRO A 654 18.81 -31.95 -16.68
C PRO A 654 19.43 -32.90 -17.72
N MET A 655 18.68 -33.89 -18.19
CA MET A 655 19.11 -34.76 -19.28
C MET A 655 19.23 -33.92 -20.55
N GLN A 656 20.46 -33.75 -21.05
CA GLN A 656 20.67 -33.38 -22.45
C GLN A 656 20.42 -34.62 -23.32
N THR A 657 19.72 -34.45 -24.43
CA THR A 657 19.53 -35.50 -25.44
C THR A 657 20.88 -35.85 -26.06
N PRO A 658 21.27 -37.14 -26.12
CA PRO A 658 22.56 -37.53 -26.70
C PRO A 658 22.62 -37.18 -28.20
N LEU A 659 23.79 -36.72 -28.65
CA LEU A 659 24.01 -36.20 -30.01
C LEU A 659 24.32 -37.31 -31.05
N ASN A 660 24.55 -38.55 -30.62
CA ASN A 660 24.86 -39.73 -31.46
C ASN A 660 24.62 -41.05 -30.68
N ASP A 661 24.66 -42.19 -31.38
CA ASP A 661 24.37 -43.53 -30.82
C ASP A 661 25.40 -43.98 -29.76
N ASP A 662 26.67 -43.60 -29.89
CA ASP A 662 27.73 -43.90 -28.89
C ASP A 662 27.50 -43.17 -27.54
N ASP A 663 26.92 -41.97 -27.59
CA ASP A 663 26.56 -41.19 -26.39
C ASP A 663 25.28 -41.73 -25.72
N ALA A 664 24.42 -42.45 -26.45
CA ALA A 664 23.23 -43.11 -25.91
C ALA A 664 23.60 -44.33 -25.05
N ASP A 665 24.53 -45.17 -25.51
CA ASP A 665 25.02 -46.34 -24.75
C ASP A 665 25.74 -45.90 -23.46
N ARG A 666 26.54 -44.82 -23.52
CA ARG A 666 27.18 -44.23 -22.33
C ARG A 666 26.18 -43.64 -21.34
N LEU A 667 25.10 -43.04 -21.84
CA LEU A 667 24.01 -42.52 -21.02
C LEU A 667 23.24 -43.65 -20.35
N GLU A 668 22.97 -44.75 -21.05
CA GLU A 668 22.28 -45.92 -20.50
C GLU A 668 23.14 -46.61 -19.42
N GLU A 669 24.44 -46.78 -19.65
CA GLU A 669 25.37 -47.31 -18.66
C GLU A 669 25.52 -46.36 -17.45
N HIS A 670 25.57 -45.05 -17.67
CA HIS A 670 25.58 -44.05 -16.59
C HIS A 670 24.28 -44.08 -15.76
N LEU A 671 23.11 -44.19 -16.41
CA LEU A 671 21.81 -44.29 -15.76
C LEU A 671 21.71 -45.58 -14.94
N ARG A 672 22.22 -46.70 -15.47
CA ARG A 672 22.26 -47.98 -14.78
C ARG A 672 23.17 -47.94 -13.55
N LEU A 673 24.38 -47.39 -13.68
CA LEU A 673 25.32 -47.19 -12.57
C LEU A 673 24.79 -46.19 -11.52
N SER A 674 24.03 -45.18 -11.95
CA SER A 674 23.34 -44.21 -11.08
C SER A 674 22.15 -44.83 -10.33
N ALA A 675 21.40 -45.72 -10.99
CA ALA A 675 20.33 -46.50 -10.39
C ALA A 675 20.86 -47.51 -9.35
N GLU A 676 21.99 -48.18 -9.64
CA GLU A 676 22.67 -49.07 -8.69
C GLU A 676 23.26 -48.28 -7.48
N ARG A 677 23.77 -47.07 -7.70
CA ARG A 677 24.19 -46.14 -6.60
C ARG A 677 23.02 -45.59 -5.78
N SER A 678 21.81 -45.53 -6.34
CA SER A 678 20.63 -45.01 -5.65
C SER A 678 19.98 -46.03 -4.72
N GLN A 679 20.21 -47.34 -4.93
CA GLN A 679 19.71 -48.41 -4.06
C GLN A 679 20.39 -48.47 -2.68
N THR A 680 21.47 -47.71 -2.44
CA THR A 680 22.27 -47.78 -1.19
C THR A 680 22.38 -46.48 -0.38
N LYS A 681 21.71 -45.39 -0.78
CA LYS A 681 21.75 -44.12 -0.04
C LYS A 681 20.51 -43.93 0.84
N LYS A 682 20.63 -44.18 2.14
CA LYS A 682 19.70 -43.64 3.16
C LYS A 682 19.57 -42.13 2.98
N THR A 683 18.36 -41.59 3.08
CA THR A 683 18.11 -40.13 3.05
C THR A 683 18.90 -39.46 4.18
N GLU A 684 19.22 -38.16 4.04
CA GLU A 684 19.93 -37.44 5.10
C GLU A 684 19.10 -37.41 6.41
N LEU A 685 17.78 -37.40 6.30
CA LEU A 685 16.85 -37.61 7.40
C LEU A 685 16.98 -38.99 8.06
N GLU A 686 17.11 -40.06 7.28
CA GLU A 686 17.33 -41.43 7.78
C GLU A 686 18.73 -41.67 8.35
N ARG A 687 19.67 -40.74 8.12
CA ARG A 687 21.01 -40.75 8.72
C ARG A 687 21.05 -40.05 10.07
N LEU A 688 20.04 -39.25 10.41
CA LEU A 688 19.96 -38.67 11.75
C LEU A 688 19.74 -39.79 12.79
N PRO A 689 20.35 -39.66 13.98
CA PRO A 689 20.01 -40.53 15.11
C PRO A 689 18.49 -40.55 15.33
N PRO A 690 17.87 -41.72 15.59
CA PRO A 690 16.42 -41.81 15.72
C PRO A 690 15.83 -40.86 16.77
N GLN A 691 16.57 -40.60 17.86
CA GLN A 691 16.18 -39.66 18.90
C GLN A 691 16.17 -38.21 18.40
N ASP A 692 17.19 -37.79 17.65
CA ASP A 692 17.29 -36.44 17.09
C ASP A 692 16.21 -36.20 16.03
N ARG A 693 15.95 -37.21 15.20
CA ARG A 693 14.86 -37.19 14.23
C ARG A 693 13.50 -37.06 14.93
N ALA A 694 13.23 -37.90 15.93
CA ALA A 694 11.97 -37.84 16.67
C ALA A 694 11.78 -36.50 17.40
N ALA A 695 12.84 -35.92 17.96
CA ALA A 695 12.80 -34.61 18.59
C ALA A 695 12.55 -33.47 17.58
N LEU A 696 13.08 -33.58 16.36
CA LEU A 696 12.82 -32.64 15.27
C LEU A 696 11.36 -32.73 14.80
N GLU A 697 10.89 -33.94 14.51
CA GLU A 697 9.50 -34.21 14.10
C GLU A 697 8.50 -33.76 15.16
N ALA A 698 8.77 -34.01 16.46
CA ALA A 698 7.91 -33.58 17.56
C ALA A 698 7.78 -32.04 17.67
N ARG A 699 8.84 -31.29 17.36
CA ARG A 699 8.79 -29.82 17.33
C ARG A 699 8.04 -29.31 16.11
N ALA A 700 8.33 -29.85 14.93
CA ALA A 700 7.64 -29.47 13.68
C ALA A 700 6.13 -29.75 13.76
N LYS A 701 5.74 -30.88 14.36
CA LYS A 701 4.34 -31.29 14.56
C LYS A 701 3.49 -30.27 15.32
N LYS A 702 4.11 -29.41 16.15
CA LYS A 702 3.39 -28.35 16.88
C LYS A 702 2.77 -27.30 15.95
N LEU A 703 3.22 -27.20 14.70
CA LEU A 703 2.71 -26.26 13.70
C LEU A 703 1.55 -26.83 12.88
N GLU A 704 1.19 -28.11 13.04
CA GLU A 704 0.07 -28.73 12.32
C GLU A 704 -1.30 -28.24 12.80
N SER A 705 -1.37 -27.60 13.97
CA SER A 705 -2.60 -27.04 14.54
C SER A 705 -2.31 -25.77 15.35
N HIS A 706 -3.34 -24.96 15.62
CA HIS A 706 -3.21 -23.72 16.41
C HIS A 706 -2.94 -23.97 17.89
N ARG A 707 -3.51 -25.05 18.43
CA ARG A 707 -3.58 -25.34 19.86
C ARG A 707 -2.22 -25.25 20.56
N PRO A 708 -1.14 -25.87 20.05
CA PRO A 708 0.18 -25.78 20.69
C PRO A 708 0.70 -24.36 20.77
N MET A 709 0.54 -23.55 19.71
CA MET A 709 0.95 -22.14 19.73
C MET A 709 0.14 -21.35 20.75
N ALA A 710 -1.19 -21.50 20.77
CA ALA A 710 -2.04 -20.82 21.73
C ALA A 710 -1.65 -21.15 23.19
N GLU A 711 -1.42 -22.42 23.50
CA GLU A 711 -0.99 -22.85 24.85
C GLU A 711 0.39 -22.32 25.22
N PHE A 712 1.33 -22.33 24.27
CA PHE A 712 2.66 -21.78 24.48
C PHE A 712 2.59 -20.28 24.77
N LEU A 713 1.86 -19.50 23.97
CA LEU A 713 1.70 -18.06 24.20
C LEU A 713 1.05 -17.78 25.56
N LEU A 714 0.01 -18.53 25.92
CA LEU A 714 -0.64 -18.40 27.23
C LEU A 714 0.31 -18.71 28.38
N ALA A 715 1.13 -19.76 28.26
CA ALA A 715 2.12 -20.11 29.26
C ALA A 715 3.16 -18.99 29.46
N GLN A 716 3.62 -18.35 28.38
CA GLN A 716 4.54 -17.20 28.47
C GLN A 716 3.89 -15.96 29.13
N ILE A 717 2.59 -15.74 28.92
CA ILE A 717 1.84 -14.64 29.54
C ILE A 717 1.65 -14.88 31.05
N LEU A 718 1.41 -16.13 31.45
CA LEU A 718 1.07 -16.52 32.82
C LEU A 718 2.27 -16.93 33.68
N ALA A 719 3.47 -17.04 33.11
CA ALA A 719 4.69 -17.41 33.83
C ALA A 719 4.94 -16.49 35.04
N PRO A 720 4.85 -17.00 36.28
CA PRO A 720 4.98 -16.16 37.48
C PRO A 720 6.42 -15.72 37.74
N GLU A 721 7.39 -16.52 37.30
CA GLU A 721 8.83 -16.31 37.55
C GLU A 721 9.46 -15.25 36.63
N VAL A 722 8.75 -14.80 35.59
CA VAL A 722 9.28 -13.89 34.57
C VAL A 722 8.37 -12.66 34.49
N PRO A 723 8.63 -11.61 35.29
CA PRO A 723 7.79 -10.43 35.29
C PRO A 723 7.94 -9.67 33.98
N TRP A 724 6.79 -9.41 33.32
CA TRP A 724 6.76 -8.51 32.17
C TRP A 724 6.87 -7.06 32.65
N PRO A 725 7.69 -6.21 31.98
CA PRO A 725 7.76 -4.79 32.31
C PRO A 725 6.38 -4.14 32.20
N GLN A 726 6.04 -3.29 33.17
CA GLN A 726 4.77 -2.55 33.17
C GLN A 726 4.96 -1.13 32.64
N ASP A 727 5.84 -0.36 33.28
CA ASP A 727 6.10 1.03 32.92
C ASP A 727 7.28 1.15 31.95
N GLY A 728 7.12 1.97 30.91
CA GLY A 728 8.18 2.27 29.95
C GLY A 728 8.57 1.12 29.02
N ASP A 729 7.82 0.00 29.06
CA ASP A 729 8.04 -1.15 28.18
C ASP A 729 7.89 -0.76 26.71
N LYS A 730 6.77 -0.09 26.39
CA LYS A 730 6.51 0.38 25.05
C LYS A 730 7.17 1.73 24.78
N LEU A 731 8.01 1.77 23.75
CA LEU A 731 8.65 2.97 23.23
C LEU A 731 7.78 3.66 22.16
N PRO A 732 8.07 4.91 21.80
CA PRO A 732 7.58 5.49 20.55
C PRO A 732 7.97 4.64 19.33
N ASP A 733 7.24 4.77 18.23
CA ASP A 733 7.56 4.04 16.99
C ASP A 733 9.00 4.37 16.53
N GLN A 734 9.84 3.33 16.50
CA GLN A 734 11.26 3.41 16.17
C GLN A 734 11.50 3.39 14.65
N LEU A 735 10.45 3.15 13.84
CA LEU A 735 10.55 3.25 12.38
C LEU A 735 10.74 4.72 11.95
N PRO A 736 11.73 5.05 11.10
CA PRO A 736 11.93 6.41 10.62
C PRO A 736 10.68 6.97 9.93
N LYS A 737 10.32 8.23 10.21
CA LYS A 737 9.15 8.89 9.58
C LYS A 737 9.23 8.97 8.06
N ASN A 738 10.44 8.97 7.51
CA ASN A 738 10.72 9.01 6.07
C ASN A 738 11.02 7.61 5.49
N TYR A 739 10.66 6.55 6.21
CA TYR A 739 10.82 5.18 5.73
C TYR A 739 10.08 4.98 4.40
N ASN A 740 10.76 4.34 3.45
CA ASN A 740 10.19 3.96 2.17
C ASN A 740 10.47 2.46 1.98
N PRO A 741 9.43 1.61 1.84
CA PRO A 741 9.60 0.16 1.71
C PRO A 741 10.30 -0.24 0.40
N ASP A 742 10.34 0.63 -0.61
CA ASP A 742 11.00 0.38 -1.90
C ASP A 742 12.48 0.80 -1.91
N LYS A 743 12.98 1.41 -0.83
CA LYS A 743 14.34 1.94 -0.75
C LYS A 743 15.03 1.53 0.54
N GLU A 744 16.21 0.93 0.40
CA GLU A 744 17.03 0.63 1.57
C GLU A 744 17.39 1.92 2.32
N HIS A 745 17.10 1.93 3.63
CA HIS A 745 17.38 3.07 4.50
C HIS A 745 18.86 3.05 4.91
N LYS A 746 19.64 4.02 4.42
CA LYS A 746 21.07 4.17 4.73
C LYS A 746 21.28 5.07 5.94
N ASP A 747 22.28 4.75 6.75
CA ASP A 747 22.66 5.57 7.90
C ASP A 747 23.20 6.94 7.40
N PRO A 748 22.76 8.09 7.97
CA PRO A 748 23.38 9.38 7.70
C PRO A 748 24.91 9.41 7.88
N SER A 749 25.49 8.54 8.72
CA SER A 749 26.94 8.42 8.89
C SER A 749 27.65 7.58 7.83
N GLU A 750 26.91 6.84 6.98
CA GLU A 750 27.46 6.08 5.85
C GLU A 750 27.65 6.95 4.58
N LYS A 751 27.52 8.28 4.68
CA LYS A 751 27.95 9.17 3.59
C LYS A 751 29.44 8.99 3.36
N THR A 752 29.78 8.25 2.30
CA THR A 752 31.13 8.18 1.76
C THR A 752 31.63 9.61 1.52
N PRO A 753 32.83 9.99 1.99
CA PRO A 753 33.39 11.28 1.62
C PRO A 753 33.48 11.33 0.10
N ALA A 754 32.92 12.37 -0.51
CA ALA A 754 33.13 12.63 -1.93
C ALA A 754 34.65 12.62 -2.17
N ALA A 755 35.13 11.69 -2.99
CA ALA A 755 36.53 11.63 -3.36
C ALA A 755 36.88 12.92 -4.11
N ALA A 756 37.54 13.83 -3.39
CA ALA A 756 38.28 14.92 -3.97
C ALA A 756 39.51 14.31 -4.67
N SER A 757 39.39 14.03 -5.97
CA SER A 757 40.55 13.83 -6.83
C SER A 757 40.31 14.49 -8.18
N GLY A 758 40.53 15.81 -8.21
CA GLY A 758 40.88 16.49 -9.44
C GLY A 758 42.27 16.05 -9.87
N VAL A 759 42.36 15.15 -10.85
CA VAL A 759 43.55 15.00 -11.68
C VAL A 759 43.11 14.98 -13.13
N LYS A 760 43.34 16.11 -13.80
CA LYS A 760 43.28 16.23 -15.26
C LYS A 760 44.25 15.22 -15.86
N ARG A 761 43.76 14.22 -16.61
CA ARG A 761 44.58 13.52 -17.60
C ARG A 761 44.26 14.08 -18.98
N LYS A 762 45.26 14.80 -19.51
CA LYS A 762 45.38 15.26 -20.89
C LYS A 762 45.22 14.08 -21.85
N ALA A 763 44.40 14.27 -22.87
CA ALA A 763 44.48 13.52 -24.12
C ALA A 763 45.76 13.92 -24.88
N LEU A 764 46.38 12.95 -25.57
CA LEU A 764 47.21 13.07 -26.79
C LEU A 764 47.74 11.65 -27.17
N PRO A 765 48.19 11.38 -28.42
CA PRO A 765 47.40 10.62 -29.40
C PRO A 765 48.18 9.46 -30.11
N GLU A 766 47.51 8.89 -31.14
CA GLU A 766 48.04 8.21 -32.34
C GLU A 766 48.46 6.72 -32.34
N GLY A 767 48.08 6.07 -33.46
CA GLY A 767 48.80 4.94 -34.09
C GLY A 767 48.16 3.56 -33.89
N SER A 768 47.26 3.05 -34.74
CA SER A 768 47.43 2.58 -36.14
C SER A 768 47.52 1.04 -36.26
N VAL A 769 46.91 0.56 -37.35
CA VAL A 769 47.22 -0.65 -38.13
C VAL A 769 46.30 -1.89 -38.02
N SER A 770 45.68 -2.14 -39.18
CA SER A 770 45.36 -3.43 -39.82
C SER A 770 44.01 -4.09 -39.56
N ALA A 771 43.09 -3.80 -40.50
CA ALA A 771 42.05 -4.70 -40.96
C ALA A 771 42.63 -5.77 -41.89
N ASP A 772 42.09 -6.99 -41.84
CA ASP A 772 41.88 -7.76 -43.06
C ASP A 772 40.79 -8.84 -42.90
N SER A 773 39.79 -8.75 -43.77
CA SER A 773 39.31 -9.82 -44.65
C SER A 773 37.80 -9.76 -44.89
N ALA A 774 37.49 -9.65 -46.18
CA ALA A 774 36.21 -9.36 -46.80
C ALA A 774 35.33 -10.61 -46.94
N SER A 775 34.02 -10.40 -47.19
CA SER A 775 33.30 -11.11 -48.27
C SER A 775 31.98 -10.42 -48.65
N LYS A 776 32.00 -9.94 -49.89
CA LYS A 776 30.96 -9.37 -50.76
C LYS A 776 29.56 -10.00 -50.65
N LYS A 777 28.53 -9.15 -50.81
CA LYS A 777 27.52 -9.32 -51.88
C LYS A 777 26.86 -7.98 -52.24
N THR A 778 27.04 -7.65 -53.51
CA THR A 778 26.49 -6.52 -54.26
C THR A 778 25.05 -6.74 -54.68
N ARG A 779 24.21 -5.69 -54.67
CA ARG A 779 23.30 -5.44 -55.80
C ARG A 779 22.93 -3.96 -55.93
N SER A 780 22.98 -3.54 -57.18
CA SER A 780 22.91 -2.21 -57.78
C SER A 780 21.50 -1.64 -57.91
N THR A 781 21.39 -0.32 -57.84
CA THR A 781 20.39 0.47 -58.59
C THR A 781 21.04 1.78 -59.06
N PRO A 782 20.68 2.30 -60.25
CA PRO A 782 21.44 3.33 -60.94
C PRO A 782 20.99 4.75 -60.60
N ALA A 783 21.86 5.67 -61.00
CA ALA A 783 21.86 7.09 -60.73
C ALA A 783 20.87 7.91 -61.58
N SER A 784 20.55 9.08 -61.02
CA SER A 784 20.52 10.42 -61.62
C SER A 784 19.88 10.63 -63.01
N MET A 785 18.93 11.57 -63.10
CA MET A 785 19.23 13.00 -63.36
C MET A 785 17.90 13.75 -63.57
N ALA A 786 17.78 14.89 -62.90
CA ALA A 786 17.29 16.20 -63.39
C ALA A 786 16.70 16.99 -62.22
#